data_AF-A0AAW2Y3H4-F1
#
_entry.id   AF-A0AAW2Y3H4-F1
#
_cell.length_a   1.000
_cell.length_b   1.000
_cell.length_c   1.000
_cell.angle_alpha   90.00
_cell.angle_beta   90.00
_cell.angle_gamma   90.00
#
_symmetry.space_group_name_H-M   'P 1'
#
loop_
_entity.id
_entity.type
_entity.pdbx_description
1 polymer ?
#
loop_
_entity_poly.entity_id
_entity_poly.type
_entity_poly.pdbx_seq_one_letter_code
_entity_poly.pdbx_strand_id
1 'polypeptide(L)'
;MEALLSRPRLPEDFLSPAASPAFRRGFGLSVSPAAGGGGTVHVAVGKSVEKTEALLQWTISMFPGWEICLLHVHRPSPLIPTLLGKLPASRANPEMVAAFRKEEKAEITKLLSTYLMTCSKSRVNASIITIEANEVQKGIVNLVNLHMIRKLVVGAIPDFIKGKRSSCKACRAAKYAPSYCEMWFVNKGKLIWTRQASANSSIDPSSCHLATSSAQNLISWSVNSCQNEAEASQTGLTLSTISQCVESTCDPLYSHSVSSSRSLSSGSEYATSVEPRVSSIGSVKTVEEGLCIQLSELKVEVDQSKDETYLKLLEQRQLEAEAREVLNKVKALEMAHSREIEQRINAEDALRTTMQEQEKLLDERERTTQQLQKTLRNIALLDSRAQEANRRCEEVAGELKLIQASIATLRKEKQKLQRQKIEASRWLDRWRSHEQCKNANESKFNRFRGEVAELPEFLLSDLEAATCNFSESFMIGKGGFGIVYKGEILDKTVAIKKLHSYNMQKQIVFDEAVQVLGKLHHPHLVDLVGVCPESWLLVYEYLPGGSLQNYLFNNNNISSLNWKTRAQILADIASGLLFLHTLGPKRIIHGNLKPENLLLDSGNRCKISDYADHMLTANQTFRCPSFRGCTGSTGVSLYTDPESHRTGAVSHKSDIYSFGMVILQLVTGKTQGGLVGEVRRALSNGKVASILDLSAGEWSGYVARRLVDLGLQCCELNGRERPELTPSLVKELEHMPFLEEQTVPSFFLCPILREIMHDPQVAADGFTYEGEALRGWLENGHETSPMTNLKLSPLNLTPNHSLRLAIQDWVANLKITS
;
A
#
# COMPACT_ATOMS: atom_id res chain seq x y z
N MET A 1 -0.64 -44.74 -17.19
CA MET A 1 -1.59 -45.46 -18.07
C MET A 1 -2.90 -45.63 -17.33
N GLU A 2 -3.94 -46.07 -18.05
CA GLU A 2 -5.30 -46.41 -17.59
C GLU A 2 -5.32 -47.53 -16.53
N ALA A 3 -6.40 -47.77 -15.74
CA ALA A 3 -7.63 -47.02 -15.43
C ALA A 3 -8.37 -47.72 -14.23
N LEU A 4 -9.70 -47.51 -14.12
CA LEU A 4 -10.68 -48.13 -13.20
C LEU A 4 -10.66 -47.55 -11.76
N LEU A 5 -11.63 -46.77 -11.27
CA LEU A 5 -13.11 -46.84 -11.23
C LEU A 5 -13.69 -47.81 -10.18
N SER A 6 -14.36 -47.25 -9.15
CA SER A 6 -15.63 -47.75 -8.62
C SER A 6 -16.34 -46.73 -7.69
N ARG A 7 -17.68 -46.83 -7.62
CA ARG A 7 -18.59 -46.09 -6.72
C ARG A 7 -19.53 -47.09 -6.01
N PRO A 8 -20.03 -46.76 -4.81
CA PRO A 8 -21.45 -46.89 -4.48
C PRO A 8 -22.08 -45.48 -4.42
N ARG A 9 -23.20 -45.16 -5.08
CA ARG A 9 -24.60 -45.69 -5.04
C ARG A 9 -25.39 -45.24 -3.79
N LEU A 10 -26.47 -44.50 -4.06
CA LEU A 10 -27.51 -44.03 -3.14
C LEU A 10 -28.62 -45.09 -2.99
N PRO A 11 -29.55 -44.86 -2.06
CA PRO A 11 -30.98 -45.04 -2.28
C PRO A 11 -31.73 -43.70 -2.29
N GLU A 12 -32.64 -43.54 -3.25
CA GLU A 12 -33.80 -42.62 -3.17
C GLU A 12 -34.93 -43.38 -2.43
N ASP A 13 -36.02 -42.79 -1.91
CA ASP A 13 -36.97 -41.92 -2.61
C ASP A 13 -38.12 -41.45 -1.65
N PHE A 14 -39.08 -40.71 -2.21
CA PHE A 14 -40.46 -40.41 -1.79
C PHE A 14 -40.85 -39.15 -0.98
N LEU A 15 -41.90 -38.51 -1.53
CA LEU A 15 -42.84 -37.51 -1.00
C LEU A 15 -42.37 -36.05 -0.83
N SER A 16 -42.58 -35.29 -1.91
CA SER A 16 -43.00 -33.87 -1.85
C SER A 16 -44.53 -33.76 -1.73
N PRO A 17 -45.11 -32.55 -1.57
CA PRO A 17 -45.56 -31.86 -2.80
C PRO A 17 -45.48 -30.31 -2.79
N ALA A 18 -45.33 -29.74 -4.00
CA ALA A 18 -45.88 -28.46 -4.47
C ALA A 18 -45.49 -27.10 -3.78
N ALA A 19 -45.46 -25.96 -4.47
CA ALA A 19 -45.29 -25.67 -5.90
C ALA A 19 -44.96 -24.17 -6.12
N SER A 20 -43.92 -23.90 -6.92
CA SER A 20 -43.96 -23.09 -8.17
C SER A 20 -44.36 -21.59 -8.19
N PRO A 21 -44.01 -20.82 -9.26
CA PRO A 21 -42.88 -20.99 -10.20
C PRO A 21 -42.13 -19.68 -10.58
N ALA A 22 -41.10 -19.87 -11.42
CA ALA A 22 -40.65 -18.97 -12.49
C ALA A 22 -39.85 -17.68 -12.15
N PHE A 23 -39.03 -17.13 -13.05
CA PHE A 23 -38.63 -17.58 -14.40
C PHE A 23 -37.13 -17.30 -14.62
N ARG A 24 -36.35 -18.26 -15.12
CA ARG A 24 -35.04 -17.97 -15.75
C ARG A 24 -35.21 -17.89 -17.26
N ARG A 25 -34.76 -16.79 -17.88
CA ARG A 25 -34.28 -16.78 -19.26
C ARG A 25 -32.92 -16.10 -19.27
N GLY A 26 -31.93 -16.76 -19.87
CA GLY A 26 -30.68 -16.10 -20.23
C GLY A 26 -30.84 -15.40 -21.57
N PHE A 27 -30.16 -14.27 -21.75
CA PHE A 27 -29.82 -13.74 -23.06
C PHE A 27 -28.32 -13.48 -23.06
N GLY A 28 -27.58 -14.23 -23.87
CA GLY A 28 -26.27 -13.79 -24.31
C GLY A 28 -26.46 -12.68 -25.34
N LEU A 29 -25.83 -11.53 -25.13
CA LEU A 29 -25.73 -10.47 -26.12
C LEU A 29 -24.27 -10.28 -26.49
N SER A 30 -23.89 -10.83 -27.63
CA SER A 30 -22.65 -10.48 -28.32
C SER A 30 -22.74 -9.03 -28.77
N VAL A 31 -21.94 -8.15 -28.16
CA VAL A 31 -21.78 -6.76 -28.63
C VAL A 31 -20.63 -6.75 -29.62
N SER A 32 -20.96 -6.66 -30.91
CA SER A 32 -19.96 -6.51 -31.98
C SER A 32 -19.21 -5.18 -31.83
N PRO A 33 -17.89 -5.13 -32.12
CA PRO A 33 -17.14 -3.88 -32.09
C PRO A 33 -17.57 -2.98 -33.25
N ALA A 34 -18.35 -1.94 -32.94
CA ALA A 34 -18.69 -0.90 -33.92
C ALA A 34 -17.45 -0.05 -34.24
N ALA A 35 -17.11 0.05 -35.52
CA ALA A 35 -15.94 0.79 -35.99
C ALA A 35 -16.19 2.30 -36.09
N GLY A 36 -15.12 3.09 -35.99
CA GLY A 36 -15.05 4.44 -36.58
C GLY A 36 -15.88 5.53 -35.89
N GLY A 37 -15.51 5.95 -34.69
CA GLY A 37 -16.05 7.17 -34.08
C GLY A 37 -15.33 7.57 -32.79
N GLY A 38 -14.45 8.57 -32.88
CA GLY A 38 -13.73 9.12 -31.72
C GLY A 38 -14.71 9.85 -30.80
N GLY A 39 -14.96 9.28 -29.62
CA GLY A 39 -15.87 9.84 -28.62
C GLY A 39 -15.26 9.85 -27.23
N THR A 40 -15.80 10.71 -26.35
CA THR A 40 -15.32 10.86 -24.96
C THR A 40 -16.21 10.09 -23.99
N VAL A 41 -15.64 9.11 -23.28
CA VAL A 41 -16.29 8.43 -22.15
C VAL A 41 -15.87 9.11 -20.84
N HIS A 42 -16.83 9.41 -19.98
CA HIS A 42 -16.58 10.13 -18.73
C HIS A 42 -16.54 9.14 -17.55
N VAL A 43 -15.65 9.33 -16.58
CA VAL A 43 -15.42 8.39 -15.47
C VAL A 43 -15.43 9.12 -14.13
N ALA A 44 -16.33 8.75 -13.22
CA ALA A 44 -16.43 9.36 -11.89
C ALA A 44 -15.36 8.79 -10.93
N VAL A 45 -14.29 9.56 -10.66
CA VAL A 45 -13.11 9.12 -9.90
C VAL A 45 -13.12 9.53 -8.42
N GLY A 46 -12.64 8.62 -7.56
CA GLY A 46 -12.69 8.77 -6.09
C GLY A 46 -11.36 9.15 -5.43
N LYS A 47 -11.33 9.17 -4.09
CA LYS A 47 -10.10 9.37 -3.27
C LYS A 47 -9.31 8.06 -2.98
N SER A 48 -9.62 6.93 -3.62
CA SER A 48 -8.91 5.65 -3.44
C SER A 48 -8.41 5.18 -4.80
N VAL A 49 -7.10 4.89 -4.86
CA VAL A 49 -6.38 4.67 -6.12
C VAL A 49 -6.75 3.30 -6.67
N GLU A 50 -6.64 2.26 -5.85
CA GLU A 50 -6.96 0.86 -6.16
C GLU A 50 -8.37 0.69 -6.78
N LYS A 51 -9.36 1.43 -6.26
CA LYS A 51 -10.75 1.39 -6.78
C LYS A 51 -10.92 2.18 -8.06
N THR A 52 -10.13 3.23 -8.27
CA THR A 52 -10.14 4.04 -9.49
C THR A 52 -9.35 3.35 -10.60
N GLU A 53 -8.22 2.73 -10.30
CA GLU A 53 -7.43 1.96 -11.26
C GLU A 53 -8.23 0.78 -11.83
N ALA A 54 -8.86 -0.02 -10.97
CA ALA A 54 -9.75 -1.11 -11.42
C ALA A 54 -11.01 -0.63 -12.18
N LEU A 55 -11.37 0.66 -12.06
CA LEU A 55 -12.44 1.30 -12.83
C LEU A 55 -11.93 1.79 -14.20
N LEU A 56 -10.73 2.37 -14.23
CA LEU A 56 -10.07 2.83 -15.45
C LEU A 56 -9.66 1.66 -16.34
N GLN A 57 -9.02 0.62 -15.80
CA GLN A 57 -8.65 -0.59 -16.55
C GLN A 57 -9.87 -1.23 -17.22
N TRP A 58 -11.00 -1.34 -16.51
CA TRP A 58 -12.26 -1.82 -17.09
C TRP A 58 -12.80 -0.86 -18.17
N THR A 59 -12.72 0.46 -17.95
CA THR A 59 -13.19 1.45 -18.94
C THR A 59 -12.38 1.39 -20.22
N ILE A 60 -11.06 1.34 -20.12
CA ILE A 60 -10.12 1.23 -21.25
C ILE A 60 -10.38 -0.07 -22.03
N SER A 61 -10.63 -1.18 -21.34
CA SER A 61 -10.96 -2.47 -21.97
C SER A 61 -12.34 -2.50 -22.65
N MET A 62 -13.27 -1.62 -22.27
CA MET A 62 -14.64 -1.57 -22.80
C MET A 62 -14.84 -0.52 -23.89
N PHE A 63 -14.02 0.53 -23.89
CA PHE A 63 -14.07 1.65 -24.84
C PHE A 63 -12.70 1.85 -25.52
N PRO A 64 -12.16 0.84 -26.24
CA PRO A 64 -10.88 0.96 -26.92
C PRO A 64 -10.92 2.09 -27.96
N GLY A 65 -9.92 2.98 -27.93
CA GLY A 65 -9.83 4.13 -28.83
C GLY A 65 -10.74 5.33 -28.49
N TRP A 66 -11.44 5.30 -27.36
CA TRP A 66 -12.19 6.45 -26.84
C TRP A 66 -11.32 7.31 -25.91
N GLU A 67 -11.58 8.61 -25.85
CA GLU A 67 -10.93 9.51 -24.91
C GLU A 67 -11.60 9.42 -23.53
N ILE A 68 -10.81 9.54 -22.44
CA ILE A 68 -11.30 9.37 -21.07
C ILE A 68 -11.32 10.71 -20.33
N CYS A 69 -12.51 11.23 -20.03
CA CYS A 69 -12.66 12.42 -19.19
C CYS A 69 -12.88 12.03 -17.72
N LEU A 70 -11.93 12.37 -16.85
CA LEU A 70 -11.97 12.08 -15.42
C LEU A 70 -12.82 13.13 -14.68
N LEU A 71 -13.98 12.73 -14.17
CA LEU A 71 -14.85 13.58 -13.36
C LEU A 71 -14.53 13.44 -11.88
N HIS A 72 -14.10 14.53 -11.23
CA HIS A 72 -13.91 14.56 -9.78
C HIS A 72 -14.84 15.58 -9.10
N VAL A 73 -15.47 15.16 -8.01
CA VAL A 73 -16.20 16.07 -7.12
C VAL A 73 -15.40 16.26 -5.84
N HIS A 74 -14.72 17.40 -5.74
CA HIS A 74 -14.11 17.83 -4.50
C HIS A 74 -15.22 18.12 -3.48
N ARG A 75 -15.21 17.38 -2.38
CA ARG A 75 -15.97 17.74 -1.17
C ARG A 75 -14.96 18.25 -0.14
N PRO A 76 -14.95 19.56 0.18
CA PRO A 76 -14.06 20.09 1.20
C PRO A 76 -14.34 19.43 2.55
N SER A 77 -13.30 19.09 3.31
CA SER A 77 -13.50 18.53 4.65
C SER A 77 -14.19 19.54 5.59
N PRO A 78 -15.29 19.19 6.28
CA PRO A 78 -15.92 20.08 7.26
C PRO A 78 -15.09 20.21 8.55
N LEU A 79 -14.05 19.40 8.70
CA LEU A 79 -13.14 19.35 9.84
C LEU A 79 -11.70 19.60 9.37
N ILE A 80 -10.99 20.47 10.08
CA ILE A 80 -9.56 20.76 9.91
C ILE A 80 -8.79 19.97 10.97
N PRO A 81 -7.78 19.16 10.60
CA PRO A 81 -6.91 18.51 11.57
C PRO A 81 -6.02 19.54 12.27
N THR A 82 -5.91 19.45 13.59
CA THR A 82 -5.00 20.25 14.42
C THR A 82 -4.33 19.34 15.44
N LEU A 83 -3.29 19.80 16.13
CA LEU A 83 -2.59 19.02 17.16
C LEU A 83 -3.50 18.62 18.33
N LEU A 84 -4.62 19.33 18.52
CA LEU A 84 -5.63 19.06 19.56
C LEU A 84 -6.80 18.20 19.06
N GLY A 85 -6.88 17.86 17.77
CA GLY A 85 -7.92 16.99 17.21
C GLY A 85 -8.48 17.46 15.85
N LYS A 86 -9.80 17.59 15.76
CA LYS A 86 -10.51 17.94 14.51
C LYS A 86 -11.44 19.13 14.74
N LEU A 87 -10.95 20.32 14.39
CA LEU A 87 -11.66 21.58 14.56
C LEU A 87 -12.68 21.78 13.42
N PRO A 88 -13.97 22.10 13.68
CA PRO A 88 -14.91 22.46 12.63
C PRO A 88 -14.43 23.67 11.84
N ALA A 89 -14.46 23.59 10.50
CA ALA A 89 -13.97 24.66 9.63
C ALA A 89 -14.76 25.98 9.79
N SER A 90 -15.98 25.92 10.33
CA SER A 90 -16.82 27.08 10.71
C SER A 90 -16.44 27.73 12.05
N ARG A 91 -15.49 27.15 12.81
CA ARG A 91 -14.98 27.66 14.09
C ARG A 91 -13.45 27.89 14.06
N ALA A 92 -12.83 27.84 12.89
CA ALA A 92 -11.39 28.06 12.69
C ALA A 92 -11.09 29.47 12.17
N ASN A 93 -9.88 29.99 12.41
CA ASN A 93 -9.39 31.23 11.79
C ASN A 93 -9.50 31.12 10.25
N PRO A 94 -10.15 32.09 9.53
CA PRO A 94 -10.20 32.11 8.07
C PRO A 94 -8.86 31.87 7.36
N GLU A 95 -7.73 32.34 7.90
CA GLU A 95 -6.41 32.09 7.33
C GLU A 95 -5.99 30.60 7.44
N MET A 96 -6.28 29.98 8.59
CA MET A 96 -6.06 28.54 8.82
C MET A 96 -6.98 27.70 7.91
N VAL A 97 -8.22 28.13 7.71
CA VAL A 97 -9.13 27.52 6.73
C VAL A 97 -8.55 27.64 5.32
N ALA A 98 -8.09 28.82 4.91
CA ALA A 98 -7.52 29.05 3.58
C ALA A 98 -6.25 28.22 3.34
N ALA A 99 -5.34 28.16 4.31
CA ALA A 99 -4.12 27.35 4.26
C ALA A 99 -4.45 25.85 4.12
N PHE A 100 -5.31 25.31 4.99
CA PHE A 100 -5.71 23.90 4.91
C PHE A 100 -6.46 23.58 3.61
N ARG A 101 -7.28 24.51 3.09
CA ARG A 101 -7.94 24.33 1.78
C ARG A 101 -6.94 24.33 0.62
N LYS A 102 -5.88 25.12 0.68
CA LYS A 102 -4.80 25.12 -0.32
C LYS A 102 -4.07 23.77 -0.35
N GLU A 103 -3.79 23.21 0.82
CA GLU A 103 -3.18 21.88 0.98
C GLU A 103 -4.11 20.74 0.55
N GLU A 104 -5.38 20.76 0.99
CA GLU A 104 -6.41 19.78 0.58
C GLU A 104 -6.60 19.77 -0.95
N LYS A 105 -6.39 20.91 -1.61
CA LYS A 105 -6.44 21.06 -3.07
C LYS A 105 -5.17 20.59 -3.76
N ALA A 106 -3.98 20.85 -3.19
CA ALA A 106 -2.71 20.36 -3.72
C ALA A 106 -2.64 18.82 -3.77
N GLU A 107 -3.03 18.15 -2.68
CA GLU A 107 -3.07 16.68 -2.63
C GLU A 107 -4.12 16.08 -3.61
N ILE A 108 -5.22 16.79 -3.86
CA ILE A 108 -6.20 16.37 -4.89
C ILE A 108 -5.62 16.53 -6.30
N THR A 109 -4.90 17.61 -6.61
CA THR A 109 -4.20 17.76 -7.90
C THR A 109 -3.20 16.63 -8.12
N LYS A 110 -2.36 16.33 -7.12
CA LYS A 110 -1.39 15.22 -7.13
C LYS A 110 -2.05 13.85 -7.36
N LEU A 111 -3.19 13.59 -6.71
CA LEU A 111 -4.00 12.39 -6.94
C LEU A 111 -4.55 12.31 -8.37
N LEU A 112 -5.06 13.41 -8.91
CA LEU A 112 -5.64 13.46 -10.26
C LEU A 112 -4.56 13.32 -11.34
N SER A 113 -3.37 13.91 -11.14
CA SER A 113 -2.19 13.66 -11.98
C SER A 113 -1.77 12.19 -11.96
N THR A 114 -1.92 11.49 -10.84
CA THR A 114 -1.66 10.03 -10.75
C THR A 114 -2.63 9.23 -11.63
N TYR A 115 -3.91 9.65 -11.73
CA TYR A 115 -4.87 9.04 -12.64
C TYR A 115 -4.59 9.34 -14.11
N LEU A 116 -4.20 10.57 -14.46
CA LEU A 116 -3.71 10.88 -15.82
C LEU A 116 -2.49 10.03 -16.21
N MET A 117 -1.54 9.86 -15.30
CA MET A 117 -0.38 8.99 -15.49
C MET A 117 -0.73 7.50 -15.57
N THR A 118 -1.94 7.10 -15.18
CA THR A 118 -2.46 5.74 -15.36
C THR A 118 -3.05 5.57 -16.77
N CYS A 119 -3.81 6.57 -17.24
CA CYS A 119 -4.32 6.60 -18.62
C CYS A 119 -3.20 6.69 -19.67
N SER A 120 -2.17 7.52 -19.44
CA SER A 120 -1.05 7.70 -20.38
C SER A 120 -0.17 6.44 -20.50
N LYS A 121 0.08 5.71 -19.41
CA LYS A 121 0.69 4.36 -19.44
C LYS A 121 -0.09 3.38 -20.30
N SER A 122 -1.42 3.51 -20.32
CA SER A 122 -2.32 2.70 -21.15
C SER A 122 -2.50 3.26 -22.58
N ARG A 123 -1.76 4.31 -22.96
CA ARG A 123 -1.82 5.01 -24.26
C ARG A 123 -3.20 5.60 -24.60
N VAL A 124 -3.95 6.07 -23.59
CA VAL A 124 -5.26 6.71 -23.78
C VAL A 124 -5.19 8.19 -23.44
N ASN A 125 -5.65 9.05 -24.36
CA ASN A 125 -5.86 10.48 -24.11
C ASN A 125 -6.85 10.66 -22.96
N ALA A 126 -6.47 11.46 -21.96
CA ALA A 126 -7.32 11.73 -20.82
C ALA A 126 -7.30 13.21 -20.40
N SER A 127 -8.46 13.71 -20.01
CA SER A 127 -8.68 15.06 -19.47
C SER A 127 -9.29 14.97 -18.07
N ILE A 128 -9.35 16.08 -17.33
CA ILE A 128 -9.99 16.16 -16.01
C ILE A 128 -11.03 17.27 -16.02
N ILE A 129 -12.19 17.04 -15.40
CA ILE A 129 -13.13 18.09 -15.00
C ILE A 129 -13.38 17.96 -13.50
N THR A 130 -13.21 19.05 -12.75
CA THR A 130 -13.41 19.09 -11.30
C THR A 130 -14.51 20.07 -10.90
N ILE A 131 -15.36 19.71 -9.93
CA ILE A 131 -16.30 20.64 -9.29
C ILE A 131 -16.19 20.55 -7.76
N GLU A 132 -16.36 21.68 -7.06
CA GLU A 132 -16.48 21.71 -5.60
C GLU A 132 -17.96 21.59 -5.19
N ALA A 133 -18.31 20.61 -4.35
CA ALA A 133 -19.69 20.41 -3.90
C ALA A 133 -19.81 19.72 -2.54
N ASN A 134 -20.75 20.22 -1.72
CA ASN A 134 -21.09 19.66 -0.40
C ASN A 134 -21.63 18.21 -0.45
N GLU A 135 -22.14 17.76 -1.59
CA GLU A 135 -22.65 16.40 -1.83
C GLU A 135 -22.11 15.84 -3.16
N VAL A 136 -21.33 14.75 -3.08
CA VAL A 136 -20.73 14.10 -4.26
C VAL A 136 -21.79 13.69 -5.30
N GLN A 137 -22.92 13.14 -4.88
CA GLN A 137 -24.02 12.77 -5.77
C GLN A 137 -24.63 13.96 -6.53
N LYS A 138 -24.68 15.16 -5.91
CA LYS A 138 -25.16 16.37 -6.58
C LYS A 138 -24.11 16.91 -7.54
N GLY A 139 -22.83 16.93 -7.13
CA GLY A 139 -21.73 17.31 -8.02
C GLY A 139 -21.64 16.47 -9.30
N ILE A 140 -21.85 15.15 -9.22
CA ILE A 140 -21.88 14.27 -10.41
C ILE A 140 -23.05 14.64 -11.33
N VAL A 141 -24.26 14.85 -10.80
CA VAL A 141 -25.42 15.23 -11.62
C VAL A 141 -25.25 16.63 -12.23
N ASN A 142 -24.66 17.57 -11.48
CA ASN A 142 -24.33 18.90 -11.97
C ASN A 142 -23.31 18.84 -13.12
N LEU A 143 -22.27 18.01 -13.02
CA LEU A 143 -21.31 17.79 -14.10
C LEU A 143 -21.96 17.18 -15.35
N VAL A 144 -22.87 16.21 -15.18
CA VAL A 144 -23.62 15.61 -16.30
C VAL A 144 -24.46 16.66 -17.03
N ASN A 145 -25.15 17.53 -16.29
CA ASN A 145 -25.93 18.63 -16.88
C ASN A 145 -25.04 19.68 -17.55
N LEU A 146 -24.00 20.16 -16.85
CA LEU A 146 -23.16 21.28 -17.29
C LEU A 146 -22.34 20.95 -18.55
N HIS A 147 -21.93 19.69 -18.72
CA HIS A 147 -21.14 19.22 -19.87
C HIS A 147 -21.94 18.27 -20.79
N MET A 148 -23.26 18.21 -20.64
CA MET A 148 -24.19 17.39 -21.46
C MET A 148 -23.73 15.93 -21.65
N ILE A 149 -23.25 15.31 -20.57
CA ILE A 149 -22.47 14.06 -20.61
C ILE A 149 -23.34 12.89 -21.05
N ARG A 150 -23.06 12.35 -22.25
CA ARG A 150 -23.82 11.24 -22.84
C ARG A 150 -23.44 9.85 -22.34
N LYS A 151 -22.19 9.65 -21.91
CA LYS A 151 -21.66 8.34 -21.45
C LYS A 151 -20.84 8.49 -20.18
N LEU A 152 -21.26 7.85 -19.08
CA LEU A 152 -20.66 7.99 -17.75
C LEU A 152 -20.45 6.64 -17.02
N VAL A 153 -19.21 6.32 -16.66
CA VAL A 153 -18.84 5.14 -15.86
C VAL A 153 -18.68 5.53 -14.37
N VAL A 154 -19.26 4.74 -13.46
CA VAL A 154 -19.31 5.02 -12.02
C VAL A 154 -18.98 3.78 -11.18
N GLY A 155 -18.11 3.94 -10.17
CA GLY A 155 -17.85 2.91 -9.17
C GLY A 155 -19.06 2.64 -8.26
N ALA A 156 -19.43 1.37 -8.11
CA ALA A 156 -20.60 0.91 -7.35
C ALA A 156 -20.27 -0.26 -6.40
N ILE A 157 -21.28 -0.73 -5.64
CA ILE A 157 -21.18 -1.86 -4.69
C ILE A 157 -22.36 -2.80 -4.99
N PRO A 158 -22.19 -4.14 -5.09
CA PRO A 158 -23.19 -5.03 -5.70
C PRO A 158 -24.64 -4.96 -5.19
N ASP A 159 -24.88 -4.65 -3.91
CA ASP A 159 -26.24 -4.58 -3.37
C ASP A 159 -27.08 -3.39 -3.85
N PHE A 160 -26.49 -2.43 -4.59
CA PHE A 160 -27.22 -1.24 -5.09
C PHE A 160 -28.45 -1.57 -5.97
N ILE A 161 -28.43 -2.70 -6.70
CA ILE A 161 -29.55 -3.15 -7.55
C ILE A 161 -30.77 -3.58 -6.71
N LYS A 162 -30.55 -4.10 -5.49
CA LYS A 162 -31.59 -4.75 -4.68
C LYS A 162 -32.56 -3.78 -3.96
N GLY A 163 -32.51 -2.48 -4.25
CA GLY A 163 -33.39 -1.44 -3.68
C GLY A 163 -33.21 -1.12 -2.18
N LYS A 164 -32.78 -2.09 -1.35
CA LYS A 164 -32.71 -2.01 0.12
C LYS A 164 -31.71 -1.00 0.71
N ARG A 165 -31.01 -0.20 -0.10
CA ARG A 165 -30.09 0.88 0.33
C ARG A 165 -30.22 2.14 -0.54
N SER A 166 -31.33 2.87 -0.38
CA SER A 166 -31.65 4.14 -1.06
C SER A 166 -30.68 5.32 -0.80
N SER A 167 -29.66 5.12 0.02
CA SER A 167 -28.67 6.12 0.44
C SER A 167 -27.37 6.13 -0.37
N CYS A 168 -27.12 5.15 -1.27
CA CYS A 168 -25.82 5.04 -1.93
C CYS A 168 -25.59 6.15 -2.98
N LYS A 169 -24.34 6.65 -3.10
CA LYS A 169 -23.98 7.76 -4.01
C LYS A 169 -24.33 7.45 -5.47
N ALA A 170 -23.94 6.27 -5.93
CA ALA A 170 -24.26 5.76 -7.28
C ALA A 170 -25.77 5.63 -7.50
N CYS A 171 -26.53 5.20 -6.49
CA CYS A 171 -27.99 5.07 -6.52
C CYS A 171 -28.67 6.43 -6.77
N ARG A 172 -28.16 7.49 -6.13
CA ARG A 172 -28.67 8.86 -6.30
C ARG A 172 -28.26 9.45 -7.65
N ALA A 173 -27.02 9.25 -8.08
CA ALA A 173 -26.60 9.65 -9.44
C ALA A 173 -27.45 8.95 -10.52
N ALA A 174 -27.68 7.64 -10.41
CA ALA A 174 -28.53 6.87 -11.31
C ALA A 174 -29.99 7.34 -11.37
N LYS A 175 -30.53 7.86 -10.25
CA LYS A 175 -31.90 8.37 -10.16
C LYS A 175 -32.06 9.81 -10.69
N TYR A 176 -31.06 10.66 -10.51
CA TYR A 176 -31.17 12.10 -10.78
C TYR A 176 -30.37 12.60 -12.00
N ALA A 177 -29.49 11.80 -12.59
CA ALA A 177 -28.87 12.16 -13.87
C ALA A 177 -29.90 12.10 -15.03
N PRO A 178 -29.86 13.02 -16.00
CA PRO A 178 -30.80 13.07 -17.15
C PRO A 178 -30.95 11.76 -17.93
N SER A 179 -32.11 11.60 -18.58
CA SER A 179 -32.44 10.43 -19.39
C SER A 179 -31.55 10.23 -20.63
N TYR A 180 -30.89 11.28 -21.13
CA TYR A 180 -29.94 11.20 -22.24
C TYR A 180 -28.58 10.59 -21.86
N CYS A 181 -28.29 10.43 -20.57
CA CYS A 181 -26.99 9.97 -20.07
C CYS A 181 -26.99 8.44 -19.89
N GLU A 182 -26.28 7.72 -20.74
CA GLU A 182 -26.02 6.29 -20.57
C GLU A 182 -24.99 6.10 -19.45
N MET A 183 -25.26 5.19 -18.50
CA MET A 183 -24.41 5.01 -17.32
C MET A 183 -24.03 3.55 -17.07
N TRP A 184 -22.75 3.28 -16.79
CA TRP A 184 -22.25 1.95 -16.39
C TRP A 184 -21.82 1.95 -14.93
N PHE A 185 -22.17 0.88 -14.20
CA PHE A 185 -21.89 0.74 -12.78
C PHE A 185 -21.02 -0.50 -12.54
N VAL A 186 -19.84 -0.27 -11.97
CA VAL A 186 -18.72 -1.22 -11.98
C VAL A 186 -18.17 -1.43 -10.56
N ASN A 187 -17.79 -2.65 -10.21
CA ASN A 187 -17.14 -2.99 -8.93
C ASN A 187 -15.97 -3.95 -9.18
N LYS A 188 -14.77 -3.62 -8.67
CA LYS A 188 -13.54 -4.43 -8.79
C LYS A 188 -13.31 -4.97 -10.22
N GLY A 189 -13.35 -4.07 -11.21
CA GLY A 189 -13.14 -4.43 -12.63
C GLY A 189 -14.25 -5.26 -13.28
N LYS A 190 -15.45 -5.35 -12.68
CA LYS A 190 -16.60 -6.08 -13.25
C LYS A 190 -17.84 -5.19 -13.35
N LEU A 191 -18.48 -5.19 -14.52
CA LEU A 191 -19.78 -4.56 -14.73
C LEU A 191 -20.84 -5.23 -13.84
N ILE A 192 -21.72 -4.43 -13.26
CA ILE A 192 -22.82 -4.89 -12.42
C ILE A 192 -24.19 -4.50 -12.99
N TRP A 193 -24.30 -3.29 -13.57
CA TRP A 193 -25.52 -2.78 -14.20
C TRP A 193 -25.20 -1.67 -15.20
N THR A 194 -26.08 -1.48 -16.19
CA THR A 194 -26.07 -0.35 -17.12
C THR A 194 -27.44 0.29 -17.15
N ARG A 195 -27.48 1.62 -17.05
CA ARG A 195 -28.67 2.44 -17.31
C ARG A 195 -28.62 2.92 -18.75
N GLN A 196 -29.52 2.39 -19.59
CA GLN A 196 -29.66 2.82 -20.98
C GLN A 196 -30.18 4.25 -21.07
N ALA A 197 -29.74 4.98 -22.10
CA ALA A 197 -30.28 6.30 -22.42
C ALA A 197 -31.64 6.16 -23.13
N SER A 198 -32.57 7.06 -22.83
CA SER A 198 -33.89 7.10 -23.49
C SER A 198 -33.81 7.92 -24.77
N ALA A 199 -34.16 7.32 -25.92
CA ALA A 199 -34.02 7.96 -27.23
C ALA A 199 -34.90 9.20 -27.45
N ASN A 200 -35.99 9.35 -26.68
CA ASN A 200 -37.00 10.39 -26.90
C ASN A 200 -36.74 11.65 -26.06
N SER A 201 -35.61 12.32 -26.29
CA SER A 201 -35.37 13.67 -25.77
C SER A 201 -34.68 14.56 -26.81
N SER A 202 -35.45 15.05 -27.77
CA SER A 202 -35.11 16.26 -28.54
C SER A 202 -34.92 17.43 -27.58
N ILE A 203 -33.77 18.10 -27.64
CA ILE A 203 -33.44 19.21 -26.73
C ILE A 203 -33.96 20.50 -27.34
N ASP A 204 -34.88 21.16 -26.64
CA ASP A 204 -35.29 22.54 -26.92
C ASP A 204 -34.52 23.50 -25.99
N PRO A 205 -33.69 24.44 -26.49
CA PRO A 205 -32.81 25.26 -25.65
C PRO A 205 -33.49 26.36 -24.80
N SER A 206 -34.82 26.35 -24.69
CA SER A 206 -35.64 27.52 -24.31
C SER A 206 -36.27 27.48 -22.90
N SER A 207 -35.89 26.52 -22.04
CA SER A 207 -36.53 26.31 -20.73
C SER A 207 -35.56 26.33 -19.54
N CYS A 208 -35.13 27.53 -19.13
CA CYS A 208 -34.36 27.72 -17.90
C CYS A 208 -34.65 29.08 -17.22
N HIS A 209 -35.66 29.11 -16.34
CA HIS A 209 -35.97 30.28 -15.51
C HIS A 209 -36.09 29.92 -14.02
N LEU A 210 -35.43 30.75 -13.19
CA LEU A 210 -35.41 30.77 -11.72
C LEU A 210 -34.74 29.56 -11.03
N ALA A 211 -34.12 29.71 -9.85
CA ALA A 211 -34.00 30.90 -8.99
C ALA A 211 -32.54 31.21 -8.62
N THR A 212 -32.16 32.49 -8.69
CA THR A 212 -30.84 32.98 -8.26
C THR A 212 -30.82 33.23 -6.76
N SER A 213 -29.86 32.66 -6.04
CA SER A 213 -29.52 33.07 -4.67
C SER A 213 -28.08 32.68 -4.31
N SER A 214 -27.35 33.58 -3.63
CA SER A 214 -25.98 33.39 -3.12
C SER A 214 -24.95 32.85 -4.14
N ALA A 215 -24.57 33.67 -5.12
CA ALA A 215 -23.41 33.40 -5.98
C ALA A 215 -22.20 34.25 -5.56
N GLN A 216 -21.23 33.66 -4.86
CA GLN A 216 -19.86 34.16 -4.74
C GLN A 216 -18.87 32.99 -4.75
N ASN A 217 -17.68 33.22 -5.32
CA ASN A 217 -16.52 32.31 -5.33
C ASN A 217 -16.70 30.96 -6.03
N LEU A 218 -17.04 30.99 -7.33
CA LEU A 218 -16.65 29.92 -8.27
C LEU A 218 -15.30 30.28 -8.89
N ILE A 219 -14.25 29.51 -8.59
CA ILE A 219 -12.94 29.63 -9.24
C ILE A 219 -12.75 28.41 -10.15
N SER A 220 -12.61 28.66 -11.45
CA SER A 220 -12.17 27.66 -12.42
C SER A 220 -10.64 27.68 -12.51
N TRP A 221 -10.01 26.52 -12.41
CA TRP A 221 -8.58 26.36 -12.73
C TRP A 221 -8.44 25.61 -14.06
N SER A 222 -8.20 26.36 -15.13
CA SER A 222 -7.57 25.79 -16.31
C SER A 222 -6.06 25.65 -16.05
N VAL A 223 -5.52 24.45 -16.22
CA VAL A 223 -4.08 24.21 -16.22
C VAL A 223 -3.58 24.26 -17.67
N ASN A 224 -3.59 25.46 -18.24
CA ASN A 224 -2.94 25.72 -19.52
C ASN A 224 -1.43 25.93 -19.28
N SER A 225 -0.61 25.07 -19.87
CA SER A 225 0.85 25.19 -19.85
C SER A 225 1.33 26.00 -21.06
N CYS A 226 1.67 27.27 -20.87
CA CYS A 226 2.49 28.02 -21.82
C CYS A 226 3.51 28.93 -21.13
N GLN A 227 4.60 29.09 -21.87
CA GLN A 227 5.78 29.90 -21.63
C GLN A 227 5.51 31.37 -21.25
N ASN A 228 6.41 31.94 -20.46
CA ASN A 228 7.11 33.23 -20.63
C ASN A 228 8.11 33.36 -19.46
N GLU A 229 9.20 34.13 -19.51
CA GLU A 229 9.73 35.05 -20.53
C GLU A 229 11.26 35.14 -20.40
N ALA A 230 11.96 35.62 -21.44
CA ALA A 230 13.39 35.98 -21.37
C ALA A 230 13.71 37.14 -22.30
N GLU A 231 13.49 38.36 -21.79
CA GLU A 231 14.09 39.65 -22.13
C GLU A 231 14.63 39.89 -23.56
N ALA A 232 13.97 40.78 -24.30
CA ALA A 232 14.54 41.42 -25.48
C ALA A 232 15.44 42.62 -25.08
N SER A 233 16.69 42.62 -25.54
CA SER A 233 17.58 43.80 -25.52
C SER A 233 17.80 44.35 -26.92
N GLN A 234 18.03 45.67 -27.02
CA GLN A 234 17.96 46.45 -28.26
C GLN A 234 19.32 46.61 -28.99
N THR A 235 19.25 47.21 -30.18
CA THR A 235 20.32 47.85 -31.00
C THR A 235 21.07 46.97 -32.02
N GLY A 236 21.58 47.59 -33.10
CA GLY A 236 22.49 46.96 -34.09
C GLY A 236 22.09 47.16 -35.56
N LEU A 237 22.62 48.19 -36.22
CA LEU A 237 22.36 48.55 -37.63
C LEU A 237 23.24 47.78 -38.65
N THR A 238 22.81 47.85 -39.93
CA THR A 238 23.62 47.91 -41.19
C THR A 238 24.40 46.71 -41.76
N LEU A 239 23.93 46.29 -42.96
CA LEU A 239 24.63 46.22 -44.26
C LEU A 239 25.94 45.40 -44.51
N SER A 240 25.80 44.41 -45.39
CA SER A 240 26.63 44.13 -46.61
C SER A 240 28.04 43.49 -46.56
N THR A 241 28.38 42.88 -47.72
CA THR A 241 29.74 42.79 -48.34
C THR A 241 30.60 41.50 -48.16
N ILE A 242 30.53 40.64 -49.19
CA ILE A 242 31.64 40.06 -49.99
C ILE A 242 32.81 39.31 -49.28
N SER A 243 32.81 37.97 -49.46
CA SER A 243 33.91 37.12 -50.01
C SER A 243 35.22 36.83 -49.23
N GLN A 244 35.75 35.62 -49.49
CA GLN A 244 37.19 35.22 -49.52
C GLN A 244 37.99 35.15 -48.19
N CYS A 245 38.96 34.23 -47.99
CA CYS A 245 39.36 33.00 -48.71
C CYS A 245 40.39 32.16 -47.91
N VAL A 246 40.85 31.01 -48.49
CA VAL A 246 42.06 30.19 -48.17
C VAL A 246 42.12 29.58 -46.73
N GLU A 247 42.84 28.50 -46.38
CA GLU A 247 43.80 27.56 -47.03
C GLU A 247 43.37 26.07 -46.77
N SER A 248 43.80 24.96 -47.40
CA SER A 248 44.97 24.53 -48.20
C SER A 248 46.28 24.34 -47.39
N THR A 249 47.31 23.53 -47.69
CA THR A 249 47.64 22.37 -48.58
C THR A 249 49.04 21.82 -48.10
N CYS A 250 49.64 20.66 -48.47
CA CYS A 250 49.39 19.55 -49.40
C CYS A 250 50.28 18.32 -49.03
N ASP A 251 50.14 17.18 -49.75
CA ASP A 251 51.24 16.23 -50.08
C ASP A 251 51.96 15.57 -48.85
N PRO A 252 53.20 15.00 -48.91
CA PRO A 252 54.08 14.59 -50.03
C PRO A 252 54.58 13.12 -49.93
N LEU A 253 55.42 12.54 -50.80
CA LEU A 253 56.20 12.97 -52.00
C LEU A 253 55.84 11.99 -53.17
N TYR A 254 56.49 11.80 -54.34
CA TYR A 254 57.58 12.32 -55.20
C TYR A 254 57.35 11.63 -56.59
N SER A 255 57.82 12.00 -57.79
CA SER A 255 58.52 13.15 -58.40
C SER A 255 58.40 12.98 -59.96
N HIS A 256 58.89 13.79 -60.90
CA HIS A 256 59.74 14.99 -60.83
C HIS A 256 59.38 16.05 -61.91
N SER A 257 60.10 16.12 -63.05
CA SER A 257 60.02 17.16 -64.11
C SER A 257 60.79 16.68 -65.38
N VAL A 258 60.76 17.28 -66.59
CA VAL A 258 60.75 18.71 -67.00
C VAL A 258 60.04 18.97 -68.36
N SER A 259 59.17 19.99 -68.36
CA SER A 259 58.79 20.97 -69.41
C SER A 259 58.78 20.69 -70.94
N SER A 260 57.55 20.79 -71.49
CA SER A 260 57.12 21.79 -72.50
C SER A 260 57.41 21.69 -74.01
N SER A 261 56.40 22.20 -74.76
CA SER A 261 56.43 22.90 -76.07
C SER A 261 55.80 22.19 -77.28
N ARG A 262 54.82 22.88 -77.87
CA ARG A 262 54.09 22.55 -79.11
C ARG A 262 54.92 22.86 -80.37
N SER A 263 54.72 22.14 -81.47
CA SER A 263 54.43 22.69 -82.82
C SER A 263 54.26 21.57 -83.87
N LEU A 264 53.99 21.93 -85.14
CA LEU A 264 53.69 21.00 -86.25
C LEU A 264 54.75 21.05 -87.38
N SER A 265 54.74 20.01 -88.23
CA SER A 265 54.75 20.06 -89.72
C SER A 265 56.00 19.61 -90.55
N SER A 266 55.68 18.85 -91.62
CA SER A 266 56.25 18.84 -93.00
C SER A 266 57.60 18.16 -93.36
N GLY A 267 57.74 17.78 -94.65
CA GLY A 267 58.89 17.11 -95.31
C GLY A 267 58.67 15.60 -95.56
N SER A 268 58.67 14.97 -96.76
CA SER A 268 59.23 15.23 -98.12
C SER A 268 60.77 15.01 -98.24
N GLU A 269 61.39 14.41 -99.29
CA GLU A 269 60.94 14.01 -100.66
C GLU A 269 62.02 13.16 -101.43
N TYR A 270 61.73 12.64 -102.66
CA TYR A 270 62.63 12.05 -103.72
C TYR A 270 63.38 10.69 -103.44
N ALA A 271 63.47 9.65 -104.30
CA ALA A 271 63.85 9.38 -105.73
C ALA A 271 65.31 8.82 -105.87
N THR A 272 65.73 7.94 -106.82
CA THR A 272 65.51 7.90 -108.30
C THR A 272 65.66 6.44 -108.89
N SER A 273 65.93 6.27 -110.20
CA SER A 273 65.66 5.07 -111.06
C SER A 273 66.89 4.32 -111.63
N VAL A 274 66.68 3.28 -112.48
CA VAL A 274 67.34 3.03 -113.82
C VAL A 274 66.86 1.71 -114.51
N GLU A 275 66.72 1.70 -115.86
CA GLU A 275 66.57 0.53 -116.77
C GLU A 275 67.76 0.44 -117.76
N PRO A 276 68.03 -0.71 -118.46
CA PRO A 276 67.67 -0.87 -119.90
C PRO A 276 67.52 -2.36 -120.41
N ARG A 277 67.42 -2.72 -121.71
CA ARG A 277 66.48 -2.41 -122.84
C ARG A 277 66.87 -3.24 -124.12
N VAL A 278 65.94 -3.53 -125.07
CA VAL A 278 66.18 -3.94 -126.52
C VAL A 278 66.75 -5.39 -126.75
N SER A 279 66.64 -6.19 -127.86
CA SER A 279 66.14 -6.10 -129.29
C SER A 279 65.62 -7.44 -129.93
N SER A 280 64.50 -7.37 -130.67
CA SER A 280 64.23 -7.71 -132.11
C SER A 280 64.63 -9.02 -132.89
N ILE A 281 63.60 -9.63 -133.53
CA ILE A 281 63.46 -10.09 -134.97
C ILE A 281 64.32 -11.28 -135.52
N GLY A 282 63.73 -12.24 -136.29
CA GLY A 282 64.55 -13.34 -136.90
C GLY A 282 64.14 -14.24 -138.12
N SER A 283 62.89 -14.68 -138.35
CA SER A 283 62.45 -15.43 -139.60
C SER A 283 62.98 -16.87 -139.92
N VAL A 284 62.35 -17.50 -140.94
CA VAL A 284 62.74 -18.68 -141.78
C VAL A 284 62.33 -20.14 -141.39
N LYS A 285 61.17 -20.56 -141.92
CA LYS A 285 60.82 -21.79 -142.71
C LYS A 285 61.20 -23.26 -142.33
N THR A 286 60.22 -24.13 -142.65
CA THR A 286 60.25 -25.49 -143.29
C THR A 286 60.53 -26.80 -142.51
N VAL A 287 59.44 -27.58 -142.36
CA VAL A 287 59.23 -28.99 -142.83
C VAL A 287 59.89 -30.16 -142.07
N GLU A 288 59.23 -31.34 -142.15
CA GLU A 288 59.56 -32.66 -141.57
C GLU A 288 59.57 -32.68 -140.03
N GLU A 289 58.46 -32.98 -139.34
CA GLU A 289 57.54 -34.13 -139.41
C GLU A 289 58.20 -35.50 -139.15
N GLY A 290 57.48 -36.40 -138.47
CA GLY A 290 57.92 -37.78 -138.20
C GLY A 290 57.70 -38.23 -136.76
N LEU A 291 58.63 -37.90 -135.86
CA LEU A 291 58.76 -38.59 -134.55
C LEU A 291 58.72 -37.69 -133.30
N CYS A 292 58.70 -36.36 -133.44
CA CYS A 292 58.68 -35.46 -132.27
C CYS A 292 57.29 -35.35 -131.61
N ILE A 293 56.21 -35.54 -132.39
CA ILE A 293 54.83 -35.25 -131.97
C ILE A 293 54.41 -36.11 -130.77
N GLN A 294 54.51 -37.44 -130.83
CA GLN A 294 54.09 -38.31 -129.72
C GLN A 294 54.90 -38.11 -128.43
N LEU A 295 56.20 -37.79 -128.53
CA LEU A 295 57.02 -37.43 -127.37
C LEU A 295 56.75 -36.02 -126.85
N SER A 296 56.20 -35.12 -127.68
CA SER A 296 55.69 -33.82 -127.24
C SER A 296 54.30 -33.95 -126.60
N GLU A 297 53.40 -34.77 -127.14
CA GLU A 297 52.04 -34.99 -126.64
C GLU A 297 52.05 -35.70 -125.29
N LEU A 298 52.72 -36.86 -125.17
CA LEU A 298 52.84 -37.54 -123.86
C LEU A 298 53.54 -36.67 -122.82
N LYS A 299 54.47 -35.81 -123.23
CA LYS A 299 55.16 -34.90 -122.31
C LYS A 299 54.28 -33.71 -121.93
N VAL A 300 53.48 -33.17 -122.85
CA VAL A 300 52.50 -32.12 -122.59
C VAL A 300 51.36 -32.64 -121.72
N GLU A 301 50.85 -33.86 -121.93
CA GLU A 301 49.85 -34.47 -121.04
C GLU A 301 50.43 -34.76 -119.64
N VAL A 302 51.65 -35.30 -119.56
CA VAL A 302 52.32 -35.57 -118.28
C VAL A 302 52.68 -34.26 -117.55
N ASP A 303 53.09 -33.21 -118.26
CA ASP A 303 53.42 -31.93 -117.65
C ASP A 303 52.14 -31.13 -117.31
N GLN A 304 51.07 -31.20 -118.11
CA GLN A 304 49.73 -30.69 -117.73
C GLN A 304 49.17 -31.41 -116.51
N SER A 305 49.33 -32.73 -116.41
CA SER A 305 48.90 -33.51 -115.23
C SER A 305 49.73 -33.17 -113.98
N LYS A 306 51.03 -32.89 -114.13
CA LYS A 306 51.87 -32.33 -113.05
C LYS A 306 51.42 -30.92 -112.67
N ASP A 307 51.11 -30.05 -113.62
CA ASP A 307 50.65 -28.69 -113.35
C ASP A 307 49.28 -28.69 -112.65
N GLU A 308 48.35 -29.53 -113.08
CA GLU A 308 47.05 -29.70 -112.42
C GLU A 308 47.18 -30.27 -110.99
N THR A 309 48.05 -31.26 -110.79
CA THR A 309 48.32 -31.81 -109.44
C THR A 309 49.13 -30.86 -108.57
N TYR A 310 50.01 -30.03 -109.14
CA TYR A 310 50.73 -28.97 -108.44
C TYR A 310 49.79 -27.83 -108.03
N LEU A 311 48.85 -27.43 -108.89
CA LEU A 311 47.80 -26.45 -108.57
C LEU A 311 46.89 -26.95 -107.45
N LYS A 312 46.44 -28.21 -107.51
CA LYS A 312 45.65 -28.84 -106.43
C LYS A 312 46.44 -28.94 -105.12
N LEU A 313 47.75 -29.21 -105.17
CA LEU A 313 48.62 -29.18 -103.99
C LEU A 313 48.84 -27.76 -103.44
N LEU A 314 48.84 -26.75 -104.31
CA LEU A 314 48.92 -25.34 -103.92
C LEU A 314 47.64 -24.87 -103.22
N GLU A 315 46.48 -25.21 -103.80
CA GLU A 315 45.14 -24.97 -103.21
C GLU A 315 44.98 -25.69 -101.87
N GLN A 316 45.37 -26.98 -101.78
CA GLN A 316 45.39 -27.71 -100.52
C GLN A 316 46.29 -27.02 -99.48
N ARG A 317 47.51 -26.59 -99.85
CA ARG A 317 48.41 -25.86 -98.93
C ARG A 317 47.83 -24.53 -98.48
N GLN A 318 47.07 -23.85 -99.33
CA GLN A 318 46.41 -22.59 -98.96
C GLN A 318 45.25 -22.86 -97.97
N LEU A 319 44.39 -23.83 -98.25
CA LEU A 319 43.34 -24.25 -97.31
C LEU A 319 43.91 -24.77 -95.97
N GLU A 320 45.03 -25.49 -95.99
CA GLU A 320 45.76 -25.91 -94.79
C GLU A 320 46.39 -24.74 -94.02
N ALA A 321 46.74 -23.64 -94.69
CA ALA A 321 47.23 -22.41 -94.06
C ALA A 321 46.08 -21.61 -93.43
N GLU A 322 44.98 -21.43 -94.16
CA GLU A 322 43.76 -20.77 -93.69
C GLU A 322 43.13 -21.51 -92.50
N ALA A 323 43.01 -22.84 -92.57
CA ALA A 323 42.55 -23.67 -91.45
C ALA A 323 43.47 -23.56 -90.21
N ARG A 324 44.78 -23.42 -90.42
CA ARG A 324 45.77 -23.23 -89.34
C ARG A 324 45.69 -21.83 -88.73
N GLU A 325 45.39 -20.80 -89.52
CA GLU A 325 45.12 -19.45 -89.04
C GLU A 325 43.83 -19.42 -88.20
N VAL A 326 42.76 -20.07 -88.67
CA VAL A 326 41.50 -20.22 -87.91
C VAL A 326 41.73 -20.98 -86.61
N LEU A 327 42.48 -22.09 -86.62
CA LEU A 327 42.83 -22.84 -85.41
C LEU A 327 43.64 -22.00 -84.41
N ASN A 328 44.56 -21.15 -84.89
CA ASN A 328 45.31 -20.23 -84.05
C ASN A 328 44.43 -19.13 -83.46
N LYS A 329 43.44 -18.61 -84.21
CA LYS A 329 42.43 -17.67 -83.71
C LYS A 329 41.53 -18.29 -82.64
N VAL A 330 41.08 -19.53 -82.85
CA VAL A 330 40.29 -20.29 -81.84
C VAL A 330 41.09 -20.45 -80.56
N LYS A 331 42.34 -20.93 -80.64
CA LYS A 331 43.22 -21.06 -79.45
C LYS A 331 43.47 -19.73 -78.74
N ALA A 332 43.62 -18.63 -79.48
CA ALA A 332 43.76 -17.30 -78.89
C ALA A 332 42.49 -16.86 -78.13
N LEU A 333 41.30 -17.21 -78.65
CA LEU A 333 40.02 -16.97 -77.98
C LEU A 333 39.81 -17.87 -76.76
N GLU A 334 40.18 -19.16 -76.84
CA GLU A 334 40.16 -20.09 -75.69
C GLU A 334 41.07 -19.60 -74.55
N MET A 335 42.28 -19.14 -74.87
CA MET A 335 43.20 -18.54 -73.90
C MET A 335 42.73 -17.18 -73.38
N ALA A 336 41.94 -16.42 -74.14
CA ALA A 336 41.31 -15.19 -73.64
C ALA A 336 40.14 -15.49 -72.70
N HIS A 337 39.26 -16.43 -73.08
CA HIS A 337 38.11 -16.86 -72.29
C HIS A 337 38.52 -17.51 -70.95
N SER A 338 39.59 -18.30 -70.95
CA SER A 338 40.15 -18.89 -69.73
C SER A 338 40.60 -17.83 -68.71
N ARG A 339 41.25 -16.75 -69.19
CA ARG A 339 41.68 -15.62 -68.35
C ARG A 339 40.50 -14.76 -67.86
N GLU A 340 39.47 -14.58 -68.68
CA GLU A 340 38.21 -13.93 -68.28
C GLU A 340 37.51 -14.71 -67.16
N ILE A 341 37.47 -16.05 -67.23
CA ILE A 341 36.92 -16.91 -66.16
C ILE A 341 37.75 -16.78 -64.88
N GLU A 342 39.08 -16.84 -64.97
CA GLU A 342 39.99 -16.70 -63.83
C GLU A 342 39.84 -15.31 -63.17
N GLN A 343 39.71 -14.23 -63.95
CA GLN A 343 39.45 -12.89 -63.43
C GLN A 343 38.08 -12.77 -62.74
N ARG A 344 37.04 -13.45 -63.27
CA ARG A 344 35.71 -13.49 -62.63
C ARG A 344 35.74 -14.23 -61.31
N ILE A 345 36.39 -15.39 -61.22
CA ILE A 345 36.52 -16.16 -59.96
C ILE A 345 37.24 -15.31 -58.91
N ASN A 346 38.36 -14.69 -59.27
CA ASN A 346 39.11 -13.81 -58.37
C ASN A 346 38.28 -12.58 -57.92
N ALA A 347 37.46 -12.01 -58.81
CA ALA A 347 36.56 -10.89 -58.47
C ALA A 347 35.37 -11.32 -57.59
N GLU A 348 34.80 -12.50 -57.81
CA GLU A 348 33.73 -13.06 -56.99
C GLU A 348 34.21 -13.41 -55.57
N ASP A 349 35.43 -13.93 -55.41
CA ASP A 349 35.99 -14.20 -54.07
C ASP A 349 36.46 -12.91 -53.37
N ALA A 350 36.95 -11.89 -54.09
CA ALA A 350 37.18 -10.56 -53.52
C ALA A 350 35.88 -9.87 -53.07
N LEU A 351 34.78 -10.07 -53.80
CA LEU A 351 33.45 -9.62 -53.39
C LEU A 351 32.95 -10.42 -52.17
N ARG A 352 33.15 -11.75 -52.16
CA ARG A 352 32.76 -12.64 -51.05
C ARG A 352 33.47 -12.28 -49.74
N THR A 353 34.77 -11.98 -49.77
CA THR A 353 35.53 -11.56 -48.58
C THR A 353 35.10 -10.18 -48.09
N THR A 354 34.95 -9.18 -48.97
CA THR A 354 34.48 -7.84 -48.59
C THR A 354 33.04 -7.84 -48.05
N MET A 355 32.15 -8.70 -48.57
CA MET A 355 30.81 -8.91 -47.99
C MET A 355 30.87 -9.47 -46.56
N GLN A 356 31.68 -10.50 -46.31
CA GLN A 356 31.87 -11.04 -44.95
C GLN A 356 32.48 -10.03 -43.98
N GLU A 357 33.31 -9.12 -44.47
CA GLU A 357 33.93 -8.07 -43.68
C GLU A 357 32.95 -6.94 -43.33
N GLN A 358 32.08 -6.55 -44.27
CA GLN A 358 30.96 -5.65 -43.98
C GLN A 358 29.94 -6.28 -43.03
N GLU A 359 29.65 -7.58 -43.15
CA GLU A 359 28.75 -8.29 -42.23
C GLU A 359 29.27 -8.24 -40.79
N LYS A 360 30.55 -8.55 -40.56
CA LYS A 360 31.21 -8.40 -39.25
C LYS A 360 31.13 -6.97 -38.69
N LEU A 361 31.35 -5.96 -39.54
CA LEU A 361 31.30 -4.55 -39.11
C LEU A 361 29.87 -4.09 -38.75
N LEU A 362 28.84 -4.61 -39.43
CA LEU A 362 27.43 -4.39 -39.05
C LEU A 362 27.12 -5.06 -37.70
N ASP A 363 27.63 -6.26 -37.49
CA ASP A 363 27.46 -7.08 -36.29
C ASP A 363 28.15 -6.43 -35.06
N GLU A 364 29.34 -5.84 -35.22
CA GLU A 364 30.01 -5.00 -34.21
C GLU A 364 29.29 -3.66 -33.97
N ARG A 365 28.77 -3.02 -35.02
CA ARG A 365 27.93 -1.81 -34.91
C ARG A 365 26.65 -2.09 -34.12
N GLU A 366 26.02 -3.25 -34.29
CA GLU A 366 24.85 -3.59 -33.49
C GLU A 366 25.24 -3.82 -32.02
N ARG A 367 26.28 -4.61 -31.72
CA ARG A 367 26.77 -4.81 -30.35
C ARG A 367 27.08 -3.51 -29.63
N THR A 368 27.79 -2.59 -30.30
CA THR A 368 28.15 -1.28 -29.73
C THR A 368 26.93 -0.36 -29.54
N THR A 369 25.97 -0.34 -30.48
CA THR A 369 24.74 0.47 -30.32
C THR A 369 23.78 -0.10 -29.26
N GLN A 370 23.67 -1.43 -29.12
CA GLN A 370 22.94 -2.06 -28.01
C GLN A 370 23.57 -1.69 -26.65
N GLN A 371 24.89 -1.73 -26.53
CA GLN A 371 25.61 -1.33 -25.31
C GLN A 371 25.46 0.17 -25.03
N LEU A 372 25.48 1.04 -26.06
CA LEU A 372 25.23 2.48 -25.92
C LEU A 372 23.79 2.77 -25.43
N GLN A 373 22.78 2.05 -25.93
CA GLN A 373 21.43 2.17 -25.38
C GLN A 373 21.37 1.71 -23.91
N LYS A 374 22.15 0.69 -23.52
CA LYS A 374 22.22 0.21 -22.13
C LYS A 374 22.86 1.24 -21.20
N THR A 375 23.94 1.90 -21.61
CA THR A 375 24.55 2.98 -20.83
C THR A 375 23.65 4.21 -20.74
N LEU A 376 23.00 4.62 -21.84
CA LEU A 376 22.04 5.74 -21.83
C LEU A 376 20.86 5.50 -20.87
N ARG A 377 20.28 4.29 -20.84
CA ARG A 377 19.23 3.92 -19.86
C ARG A 377 19.75 4.01 -18.41
N ASN A 378 20.98 3.59 -18.16
CA ASN A 378 21.60 3.69 -16.83
C ASN A 378 21.86 5.14 -16.42
N ILE A 379 22.30 6.00 -17.34
CA ILE A 379 22.51 7.44 -17.10
C ILE A 379 21.18 8.11 -16.74
N ALA A 380 20.11 7.87 -17.51
CA ALA A 380 18.78 8.42 -17.21
C ALA A 380 18.22 7.94 -15.84
N LEU A 381 18.50 6.69 -15.45
CA LEU A 381 18.15 6.17 -14.13
C LEU A 381 18.95 6.83 -12.99
N LEU A 382 20.22 7.15 -13.22
CA LEU A 382 21.07 7.84 -12.24
C LEU A 382 20.68 9.32 -12.09
N ASP A 383 20.39 10.00 -13.19
CA ASP A 383 19.89 11.39 -13.21
C ASP A 383 18.54 11.49 -12.45
N SER A 384 17.59 10.61 -12.75
CA SER A 384 16.31 10.54 -12.01
C SER A 384 16.51 10.30 -10.50
N ARG A 385 17.52 9.52 -10.09
CA ARG A 385 17.88 9.34 -8.67
C ARG A 385 18.53 10.58 -8.05
N ALA A 386 19.37 11.29 -8.80
CA ALA A 386 19.99 12.54 -8.34
C ALA A 386 18.95 13.66 -8.16
N GLN A 387 17.99 13.76 -9.08
CA GLN A 387 16.87 14.71 -8.98
C GLN A 387 15.99 14.44 -7.75
N GLU A 388 15.62 13.17 -7.49
CA GLU A 388 14.86 12.81 -6.29
C GLU A 388 15.66 13.01 -4.99
N ALA A 389 16.98 12.85 -5.01
CA ALA A 389 17.84 13.17 -3.88
C ALA A 389 17.88 14.68 -3.60
N ASN A 390 18.08 15.52 -4.62
CA ASN A 390 18.03 16.97 -4.49
C ASN A 390 16.66 17.45 -3.97
N ARG A 391 15.56 16.91 -4.53
CA ARG A 391 14.19 17.24 -4.10
C ARG A 391 14.00 16.99 -2.59
N ARG A 392 14.54 15.90 -2.05
CA ARG A 392 14.51 15.61 -0.60
C ARG A 392 15.41 16.55 0.21
N CYS A 393 16.58 16.91 -0.30
CA CYS A 393 17.44 17.91 0.35
C CYS A 393 16.74 19.29 0.43
N GLU A 394 15.98 19.67 -0.60
CA GLU A 394 15.17 20.89 -0.60
C GLU A 394 13.97 20.81 0.37
N GLU A 395 13.27 19.66 0.43
CA GLU A 395 12.21 19.39 1.43
C GLU A 395 12.76 19.56 2.86
N VAL A 396 13.86 18.88 3.20
CA VAL A 396 14.49 18.98 4.52
C VAL A 396 15.02 20.39 4.82
N ALA A 397 15.55 21.10 3.82
CA ALA A 397 15.95 22.51 3.99
C ALA A 397 14.74 23.43 4.22
N GLY A 398 13.57 23.12 3.67
CA GLY A 398 12.30 23.78 3.95
C GLY A 398 11.81 23.53 5.38
N GLU A 399 11.76 22.27 5.81
CA GLU A 399 11.41 21.88 7.18
C GLU A 399 12.35 22.53 8.21
N LEU A 400 13.65 22.52 7.96
CA LEU A 400 14.65 23.10 8.86
C LEU A 400 14.47 24.62 9.02
N LYS A 401 14.09 25.35 7.96
CA LYS A 401 13.71 26.77 8.04
C LYS A 401 12.43 26.98 8.88
N LEU A 402 11.41 26.12 8.74
CA LEU A 402 10.19 26.19 9.55
C LEU A 402 10.46 25.89 11.03
N ILE A 403 11.34 24.93 11.32
CA ILE A 403 11.81 24.62 12.68
C ILE A 403 12.59 25.80 13.27
N GLN A 404 13.50 26.43 12.51
CA GLN A 404 14.23 27.62 12.95
C GLN A 404 13.28 28.80 13.25
N ALA A 405 12.29 29.05 12.40
CA ALA A 405 11.26 30.06 12.65
C ALA A 405 10.44 29.77 13.91
N SER A 406 10.06 28.50 14.12
CA SER A 406 9.33 28.04 15.31
C SER A 406 10.17 28.17 16.59
N ILE A 407 11.48 27.91 16.53
CA ILE A 407 12.41 28.16 17.64
C ILE A 407 12.51 29.66 17.95
N ALA A 408 12.46 30.52 16.92
CA ALA A 408 12.48 31.97 17.12
C ALA A 408 11.18 32.50 17.78
N THR A 409 10.00 32.00 17.40
CA THR A 409 8.73 32.37 18.05
C THR A 409 8.65 31.84 19.48
N LEU A 410 9.05 30.58 19.73
CA LEU A 410 9.13 30.01 21.08
C LEU A 410 10.12 30.77 21.99
N ARG A 411 11.25 31.26 21.46
CA ARG A 411 12.16 32.15 22.20
C ARG A 411 11.50 33.48 22.58
N LYS A 412 10.71 34.08 21.69
CA LYS A 412 9.96 35.32 21.93
C LYS A 412 8.86 35.13 22.99
N GLU A 413 8.09 34.05 22.89
CA GLU A 413 7.06 33.73 23.89
C GLU A 413 7.68 33.35 25.25
N LYS A 414 8.82 32.64 25.28
CA LYS A 414 9.58 32.41 26.53
C LYS A 414 10.01 33.72 27.21
N GLN A 415 10.45 34.72 26.44
CA GLN A 415 10.76 36.05 27.00
C GLN A 415 9.52 36.78 27.52
N LYS A 416 8.37 36.66 26.83
CA LYS A 416 7.09 37.23 27.27
C LYS A 416 6.58 36.58 28.56
N LEU A 417 6.62 35.25 28.64
CA LEU A 417 6.31 34.48 29.86
C LEU A 417 7.28 34.82 31.01
N GLN A 418 8.57 35.06 30.74
CA GLN A 418 9.49 35.54 31.78
C GLN A 418 9.14 36.96 32.28
N ARG A 419 8.74 37.87 31.39
CA ARG A 419 8.25 39.21 31.80
C ARG A 419 6.99 39.09 32.65
N GLN A 420 6.01 38.30 32.22
CA GLN A 420 4.78 38.03 32.97
C GLN A 420 5.08 37.35 34.32
N LYS A 421 6.03 36.42 34.39
CA LYS A 421 6.48 35.82 35.67
C LYS A 421 7.10 36.86 36.61
N ILE A 422 7.95 37.76 36.10
CA ILE A 422 8.54 38.85 36.90
C ILE A 422 7.45 39.82 37.39
N GLU A 423 6.47 40.13 36.54
CA GLU A 423 5.35 41.02 36.85
C GLU A 423 4.35 40.40 37.85
N ALA A 424 4.06 39.10 37.71
CA ALA A 424 3.28 38.32 38.67
C ALA A 424 4.03 38.13 40.00
N SER A 425 5.36 37.99 39.98
CA SER A 425 6.18 37.98 41.22
C SER A 425 6.07 39.33 41.93
N ARG A 426 6.27 40.45 41.21
CA ARG A 426 6.06 41.80 41.74
C ARG A 426 4.62 42.04 42.20
N TRP A 427 3.63 41.39 41.59
CA TRP A 427 2.24 41.42 42.05
C TRP A 427 2.08 40.64 43.36
N LEU A 428 2.63 39.44 43.48
CA LEU A 428 2.63 38.63 44.72
C LEU A 428 3.39 39.31 45.86
N ASP A 429 4.47 40.02 45.56
CA ASP A 429 5.22 40.79 46.55
C ASP A 429 4.41 42.00 47.03
N ARG A 430 3.78 42.76 46.11
CA ARG A 430 2.81 43.81 46.48
C ARG A 430 1.63 43.25 47.27
N TRP A 431 1.12 42.07 46.91
CA TRP A 431 -0.04 41.44 47.55
C TRP A 431 0.31 40.98 48.97
N ARG A 432 1.47 40.33 49.19
CA ARG A 432 1.98 40.01 50.53
C ARG A 432 2.23 41.27 51.38
N SER A 433 2.75 42.35 50.81
CA SER A 433 2.84 43.64 51.51
C SER A 433 1.45 44.18 51.88
N HIS A 434 0.46 44.02 51.01
CA HIS A 434 -0.91 44.46 51.26
C HIS A 434 -1.65 43.60 52.30
N GLU A 435 -1.30 42.32 52.40
CA GLU A 435 -1.80 41.34 53.35
C GLU A 435 -1.16 41.52 54.74
N GLN A 436 0.14 41.81 54.81
CA GLN A 436 0.80 42.25 56.03
C GLN A 436 0.16 43.54 56.60
N CYS A 437 -0.26 44.47 55.74
CA CYS A 437 -1.04 45.65 56.15
C CYS A 437 -2.50 45.35 56.56
N LYS A 438 -3.07 44.19 56.21
CA LYS A 438 -4.41 43.76 56.65
C LYS A 438 -4.38 42.96 57.96
N ASN A 439 -3.35 42.13 58.15
CA ASN A 439 -3.20 41.24 59.30
C ASN A 439 -2.97 41.97 60.65
N ALA A 440 -2.91 43.30 60.65
CA ALA A 440 -2.89 44.12 61.85
C ALA A 440 -4.22 44.12 62.65
N ASN A 441 -5.37 43.83 62.02
CA ASN A 441 -6.69 43.99 62.65
C ASN A 441 -7.49 42.70 62.93
N GLU A 442 -7.15 41.56 62.34
CA GLU A 442 -7.88 40.30 62.56
C GLU A 442 -6.97 39.17 63.07
N SER A 443 -6.72 39.17 64.38
CA SER A 443 -5.92 38.13 65.07
C SER A 443 -6.63 37.63 66.34
N LYS A 444 -7.76 36.93 66.19
CA LYS A 444 -8.40 36.24 67.34
C LYS A 444 -9.43 35.13 67.07
N PHE A 445 -9.29 34.30 66.03
CA PHE A 445 -9.95 32.97 66.01
C PHE A 445 -9.17 31.91 65.21
N ASN A 446 -9.49 30.62 65.41
CA ASN A 446 -8.96 29.45 64.68
C ASN A 446 -7.43 29.30 64.56
N ARG A 447 -6.74 29.11 65.69
CA ARG A 447 -5.38 28.51 65.73
C ARG A 447 -5.41 27.06 66.25
N PHE A 448 -6.14 26.17 65.57
CA PHE A 448 -6.03 24.71 65.76
C PHE A 448 -6.70 23.92 64.61
N ARG A 449 -5.94 23.67 63.53
CA ARG A 449 -6.14 22.54 62.61
C ARG A 449 -4.76 22.03 62.22
N GLY A 450 -4.56 20.71 62.22
CA GLY A 450 -3.28 20.10 61.87
C GLY A 450 -3.01 20.14 60.37
N GLU A 451 -1.74 20.04 59.98
CA GLU A 451 -1.29 20.02 58.59
C GLU A 451 -1.92 18.84 57.85
N VAL A 452 -2.78 19.15 56.89
CA VAL A 452 -3.30 18.23 55.87
C VAL A 452 -3.09 18.94 54.54
N ALA A 453 -2.55 18.23 53.54
CA ALA A 453 -2.48 18.77 52.19
C ALA A 453 -3.91 18.93 51.66
N GLU A 454 -4.39 20.18 51.59
CA GLU A 454 -5.72 20.48 51.06
C GLU A 454 -5.75 20.22 49.55
N LEU A 455 -6.80 19.55 49.10
CA LEU A 455 -6.95 19.15 47.70
C LEU A 455 -7.19 20.41 46.84
N PRO A 456 -6.51 20.61 45.69
CA PRO A 456 -6.62 21.84 44.92
C PRO A 456 -8.06 22.19 44.52
N GLU A 457 -8.52 23.35 44.95
CA GLU A 457 -9.76 23.95 44.46
C GLU A 457 -9.49 24.80 43.21
N PHE A 458 -10.28 24.56 42.17
CA PHE A 458 -10.25 25.29 40.91
C PHE A 458 -11.45 26.22 40.80
N LEU A 459 -11.24 27.41 40.22
CA LEU A 459 -12.34 28.32 39.87
C LEU A 459 -13.14 27.75 38.68
N LEU A 460 -14.45 28.00 38.65
CA LEU A 460 -15.29 27.61 37.51
C LEU A 460 -14.76 28.16 36.18
N SER A 461 -14.29 29.42 36.18
CA SER A 461 -13.69 30.09 35.01
C SER A 461 -12.55 29.30 34.39
N ASP A 462 -11.74 28.64 35.22
CA ASP A 462 -10.53 27.96 34.79
C ASP A 462 -10.88 26.61 34.17
N LEU A 463 -11.89 25.94 34.72
CA LEU A 463 -12.44 24.70 34.17
C LEU A 463 -13.30 24.93 32.91
N GLU A 464 -13.95 26.10 32.80
CA GLU A 464 -14.62 26.54 31.57
C GLU A 464 -13.60 26.83 30.47
N ALA A 465 -12.55 27.61 30.76
CA ALA A 465 -11.46 27.86 29.83
C ALA A 465 -10.80 26.55 29.36
N ALA A 466 -10.46 25.66 30.30
CA ALA A 466 -9.84 24.37 30.03
C ALA A 466 -10.70 23.42 29.17
N THR A 467 -12.02 23.59 29.13
CA THR A 467 -12.96 22.73 28.38
C THR A 467 -13.65 23.43 27.19
N CYS A 468 -13.23 24.67 26.87
CA CYS A 468 -13.92 25.53 25.90
C CYS A 468 -15.43 25.64 26.18
N ASN A 469 -15.74 26.04 27.42
CA ASN A 469 -17.06 26.20 28.02
C ASN A 469 -17.88 24.89 27.95
N PHE A 470 -17.30 23.79 28.43
CA PHE A 470 -17.90 22.44 28.44
C PHE A 470 -18.43 22.00 27.06
N SER A 471 -17.66 22.28 25.99
CA SER A 471 -18.07 21.95 24.61
C SER A 471 -18.22 20.45 24.38
N GLU A 472 -19.24 20.05 23.61
CA GLU A 472 -19.44 18.63 23.23
C GLU A 472 -18.24 18.02 22.48
N SER A 473 -17.42 18.83 21.80
CA SER A 473 -16.18 18.36 21.15
C SER A 473 -15.09 17.93 22.13
N PHE A 474 -15.20 18.30 23.41
CA PHE A 474 -14.31 17.89 24.50
C PHE A 474 -14.94 16.81 25.39
N MET A 475 -16.22 16.45 25.20
CA MET A 475 -16.87 15.38 25.95
C MET A 475 -16.25 14.02 25.60
N ILE A 476 -15.69 13.34 26.60
CA ILE A 476 -15.09 12.01 26.46
C ILE A 476 -15.98 10.90 27.03
N GLY A 477 -16.97 11.22 27.86
CA GLY A 477 -17.92 10.26 28.40
C GLY A 477 -19.19 10.89 28.96
N LYS A 478 -20.28 10.13 29.00
CA LYS A 478 -21.56 10.53 29.59
C LYS A 478 -22.16 9.33 30.32
N GLY A 479 -22.21 9.40 31.65
CA GLY A 479 -22.75 8.34 32.51
C GLY A 479 -23.98 8.80 33.29
N GLY A 480 -24.55 7.92 34.12
CA GLY A 480 -25.72 8.25 34.95
C GLY A 480 -25.44 9.26 36.06
N PHE A 481 -24.17 9.45 36.44
CA PHE A 481 -23.77 10.35 37.51
C PHE A 481 -23.32 11.74 37.01
N GLY A 482 -22.94 11.86 35.73
CA GLY A 482 -22.44 13.11 35.16
C GLY A 482 -21.85 12.98 33.75
N ILE A 483 -21.32 14.09 33.23
CA ILE A 483 -20.63 14.18 31.94
C ILE A 483 -19.15 14.43 32.19
N VAL A 484 -18.28 13.70 31.49
CA VAL A 484 -16.81 13.83 31.60
C VAL A 484 -16.27 14.53 30.36
N TYR A 485 -15.51 15.60 30.58
CA TYR A 485 -14.84 16.40 29.55
C TYR A 485 -13.32 16.22 29.67
N LYS A 486 -12.63 16.14 28.53
CA LYS A 486 -11.19 16.37 28.48
C LYS A 486 -10.94 17.87 28.62
N GLY A 487 -9.98 18.26 29.45
CA GLY A 487 -9.52 19.64 29.54
C GLY A 487 -8.01 19.75 29.63
N GLU A 488 -7.50 20.98 29.60
CA GLU A 488 -6.09 21.30 29.69
C GLU A 488 -5.86 22.44 30.70
N ILE A 489 -5.11 22.16 31.77
CA ILE A 489 -4.86 23.07 32.90
C ILE A 489 -3.36 23.10 33.15
N LEU A 490 -2.73 24.28 33.04
CA LEU A 490 -1.28 24.47 33.29
C LEU A 490 -0.40 23.43 32.54
N ASP A 491 -0.63 23.31 31.22
CA ASP A 491 0.02 22.36 30.31
C ASP A 491 -0.15 20.87 30.69
N LYS A 492 -1.12 20.54 31.56
CA LYS A 492 -1.52 19.16 31.89
C LYS A 492 -2.92 18.85 31.36
N THR A 493 -3.05 17.73 30.66
CA THR A 493 -4.36 17.20 30.29
C THR A 493 -5.06 16.56 31.49
N VAL A 494 -6.34 16.88 31.69
CA VAL A 494 -7.19 16.41 32.80
C VAL A 494 -8.53 15.87 32.32
N ALA A 495 -9.20 15.07 33.15
CA ALA A 495 -10.56 14.60 32.95
C ALA A 495 -11.50 15.26 33.98
N ILE A 496 -12.33 16.19 33.52
CA ILE A 496 -13.23 17.02 34.35
C ILE A 496 -14.63 16.40 34.32
N LYS A 497 -15.06 15.80 35.43
CA LYS A 497 -16.38 15.19 35.61
C LYS A 497 -17.36 16.20 36.22
N LYS A 498 -18.36 16.60 35.44
CA LYS A 498 -19.47 17.48 35.85
C LYS A 498 -20.65 16.63 36.32
N LEU A 499 -20.91 16.63 37.62
CA LEU A 499 -21.97 15.83 38.24
C LEU A 499 -23.36 16.37 37.87
N HIS A 500 -24.37 15.50 37.86
CA HIS A 500 -25.75 15.89 37.61
C HIS A 500 -26.44 16.47 38.85
N SER A 501 -27.04 17.66 38.72
CA SER A 501 -27.67 18.43 39.81
C SER A 501 -28.78 17.69 40.58
N TYR A 502 -29.48 16.74 39.96
CA TYR A 502 -30.52 15.95 40.65
C TYR A 502 -29.96 14.88 41.61
N ASN A 503 -28.70 14.47 41.45
CA ASN A 503 -28.02 13.57 42.41
C ASN A 503 -27.60 14.33 43.68
N MET A 504 -27.60 15.67 43.65
CA MET A 504 -26.85 16.54 44.54
C MET A 504 -27.76 17.26 45.56
N GLN A 505 -28.57 16.48 46.28
CA GLN A 505 -29.54 17.02 47.26
C GLN A 505 -28.92 17.56 48.56
N LYS A 506 -27.62 17.35 48.82
CA LYS A 506 -26.91 17.81 50.03
C LYS A 506 -25.43 18.08 49.75
N GLN A 507 -25.01 19.34 49.87
CA GLN A 507 -23.60 19.77 49.74
C GLN A 507 -22.67 18.96 50.67
N ILE A 508 -23.08 18.76 51.93
CA ILE A 508 -22.36 18.01 52.95
C ILE A 508 -21.88 16.63 52.47
N VAL A 509 -22.68 15.93 51.65
CA VAL A 509 -22.33 14.59 51.14
C VAL A 509 -21.25 14.65 50.06
N PHE A 510 -21.19 15.74 49.29
CA PHE A 510 -20.10 16.01 48.35
C PHE A 510 -18.82 16.38 49.12
N ASP A 511 -18.91 17.26 50.11
CA ASP A 511 -17.75 17.71 50.90
C ASP A 511 -17.13 16.55 51.72
N GLU A 512 -17.96 15.70 52.33
CA GLU A 512 -17.52 14.46 53.01
C GLU A 512 -16.87 13.48 52.03
N ALA A 513 -17.46 13.28 50.85
CA ALA A 513 -16.91 12.41 49.83
C ALA A 513 -15.55 12.92 49.32
N VAL A 514 -15.42 14.21 49.00
CA VAL A 514 -14.16 14.82 48.55
C VAL A 514 -13.06 14.69 49.60
N GLN A 515 -13.39 14.88 50.89
CA GLN A 515 -12.44 14.67 52.00
C GLN A 515 -11.97 13.21 52.17
N VAL A 516 -12.69 12.23 51.62
CA VAL A 516 -12.23 10.84 51.52
C VAL A 516 -11.44 10.63 50.23
N LEU A 517 -12.00 11.02 49.07
CA LEU A 517 -11.40 10.83 47.74
C LEU A 517 -10.00 11.45 47.64
N GLY A 518 -9.81 12.68 48.13
CA GLY A 518 -8.50 13.37 48.11
C GLY A 518 -7.41 12.73 48.97
N LYS A 519 -7.72 11.65 49.71
CA LYS A 519 -6.75 10.83 50.45
C LYS A 519 -6.46 9.49 49.74
N LEU A 520 -7.23 9.12 48.71
CA LEU A 520 -7.08 7.86 47.99
C LEU A 520 -6.08 8.03 46.85
N HIS A 521 -4.86 7.54 47.05
CA HIS A 521 -3.82 7.46 46.03
C HIS A 521 -3.38 6.01 45.92
N HIS A 522 -3.44 5.44 44.71
CA HIS A 522 -3.07 4.04 44.45
C HIS A 522 -2.75 3.84 42.97
N PRO A 523 -1.69 3.09 42.59
CA PRO A 523 -1.30 2.92 41.18
C PRO A 523 -2.41 2.40 40.24
N HIS A 524 -3.44 1.75 40.81
CA HIS A 524 -4.57 1.16 40.08
C HIS A 524 -5.93 1.84 40.37
N LEU A 525 -5.94 3.04 40.92
CA LEU A 525 -7.10 3.93 40.93
C LEU A 525 -6.82 5.16 40.07
N VAL A 526 -7.87 5.80 39.54
CA VAL A 526 -7.74 7.11 38.88
C VAL A 526 -7.61 8.20 39.93
N ASP A 527 -6.47 8.89 39.95
CA ASP A 527 -6.10 9.90 40.95
C ASP A 527 -6.94 11.18 40.79
N LEU A 528 -7.50 11.68 41.91
CA LEU A 528 -8.25 12.94 41.96
C LEU A 528 -7.26 14.10 42.13
N VAL A 529 -7.15 14.94 41.09
CA VAL A 529 -6.19 16.06 41.00
C VAL A 529 -6.72 17.34 41.67
N GLY A 530 -8.05 17.52 41.72
CA GLY A 530 -8.69 18.66 42.37
C GLY A 530 -10.21 18.70 42.19
N VAL A 531 -10.83 19.78 42.64
CA VAL A 531 -12.30 19.95 42.63
C VAL A 531 -12.72 21.39 42.35
N CYS A 532 -13.97 21.61 41.97
CA CYS A 532 -14.62 22.92 42.08
C CYS A 532 -15.98 22.72 42.78
N PRO A 533 -16.07 23.00 44.09
CA PRO A 533 -17.29 22.74 44.87
C PRO A 533 -18.50 23.54 44.38
N GLU A 534 -18.30 24.80 43.99
CA GLU A 534 -19.34 25.72 43.46
C GLU A 534 -20.18 25.09 42.33
N SER A 535 -19.52 24.32 41.45
CA SER A 535 -20.14 23.70 40.27
C SER A 535 -20.13 22.17 40.29
N TRP A 536 -19.85 21.55 41.44
CA TRP A 536 -19.89 20.10 41.64
C TRP A 536 -19.02 19.34 40.60
N LEU A 537 -17.84 19.89 40.32
CA LEU A 537 -16.88 19.34 39.36
C LEU A 537 -15.76 18.59 40.10
N LEU A 538 -15.41 17.41 39.60
CA LEU A 538 -14.26 16.62 40.05
C LEU A 538 -13.23 16.59 38.91
N VAL A 539 -11.97 16.90 39.21
CA VAL A 539 -10.87 16.98 38.24
C VAL A 539 -9.91 15.82 38.47
N TYR A 540 -9.87 14.88 37.54
CA TYR A 540 -9.02 13.69 37.57
C TYR A 540 -7.85 13.81 36.58
N GLU A 541 -6.86 12.93 36.72
CA GLU A 541 -5.87 12.71 35.66
C GLU A 541 -6.55 12.27 34.34
N TYR A 542 -5.93 12.57 33.19
CA TYR A 542 -6.41 12.07 31.91
C TYR A 542 -5.61 10.84 31.46
N LEU A 543 -6.30 9.71 31.28
CA LEU A 543 -5.69 8.46 30.84
C LEU A 543 -5.86 8.26 29.31
N PRO A 544 -4.76 8.28 28.53
CA PRO A 544 -4.84 8.36 27.07
C PRO A 544 -5.22 7.04 26.38
N GLY A 545 -5.09 5.89 27.04
CA GLY A 545 -5.55 4.61 26.49
C GLY A 545 -7.08 4.48 26.46
N GLY A 546 -7.81 5.31 27.22
CA GLY A 546 -9.26 5.24 27.31
C GLY A 546 -9.75 3.97 28.02
N SER A 547 -11.02 3.60 27.82
CA SER A 547 -11.64 2.49 28.54
C SER A 547 -11.39 1.12 27.88
N LEU A 548 -11.26 0.09 28.73
CA LEU A 548 -11.05 -1.32 28.38
C LEU A 548 -12.12 -1.86 27.41
N GLN A 549 -13.34 -1.34 27.51
CA GLN A 549 -14.43 -1.61 26.56
C GLN A 549 -14.04 -1.36 25.08
N ASN A 550 -13.15 -0.40 24.80
CA ASN A 550 -12.69 -0.15 23.44
C ASN A 550 -11.83 -1.29 22.89
N TYR A 551 -11.04 -1.93 23.73
CA TYR A 551 -10.14 -3.03 23.35
C TYR A 551 -10.88 -4.37 23.23
N LEU A 552 -11.99 -4.54 23.97
CA LEU A 552 -12.81 -5.75 23.93
C LEU A 552 -13.88 -5.74 22.83
N PHE A 553 -14.52 -4.60 22.58
CA PHE A 553 -15.77 -4.57 21.78
C PHE A 553 -15.82 -3.52 20.66
N ASN A 554 -14.78 -2.70 20.45
CA ASN A 554 -14.81 -1.58 19.50
C ASN A 554 -13.87 -1.80 18.30
N ASN A 555 -14.46 -2.01 17.12
CA ASN A 555 -13.80 -2.55 15.91
C ASN A 555 -12.95 -1.52 15.13
N ASN A 556 -12.23 -0.63 15.83
CA ASN A 556 -11.67 0.63 15.31
C ASN A 556 -10.14 0.62 15.14
N ASN A 557 -9.56 -0.45 14.56
CA ASN A 557 -8.11 -0.58 14.29
C ASN A 557 -7.18 -0.44 15.53
N ILE A 558 -7.70 -0.55 16.74
CA ILE A 558 -6.88 -0.64 17.96
C ILE A 558 -6.31 -2.06 18.04
N SER A 559 -5.02 -2.19 18.29
CA SER A 559 -4.36 -3.49 18.48
C SER A 559 -5.02 -4.28 19.61
N SER A 560 -5.36 -5.55 19.38
CA SER A 560 -5.92 -6.40 20.42
C SER A 560 -4.90 -6.61 21.55
N LEU A 561 -5.38 -6.58 22.80
CA LEU A 561 -4.54 -6.83 23.96
C LEU A 561 -4.13 -8.32 23.96
N ASN A 562 -2.82 -8.60 24.02
CA ASN A 562 -2.31 -9.95 24.17
C ASN A 562 -2.64 -10.51 25.57
N TRP A 563 -2.62 -11.84 25.75
CA TRP A 563 -3.04 -12.46 27.00
C TRP A 563 -2.21 -12.04 28.22
N LYS A 564 -0.89 -11.82 28.08
CA LYS A 564 -0.04 -11.36 29.19
C LYS A 564 -0.47 -9.98 29.68
N THR A 565 -0.78 -9.06 28.76
CA THR A 565 -1.35 -7.74 29.09
C THR A 565 -2.76 -7.86 29.70
N ARG A 566 -3.61 -8.79 29.24
CA ARG A 566 -4.93 -9.03 29.85
C ARG A 566 -4.82 -9.58 31.28
N ALA A 567 -3.89 -10.50 31.54
CA ALA A 567 -3.61 -11.02 32.87
C ALA A 567 -3.04 -9.93 33.80
N GLN A 568 -2.14 -9.08 33.31
CA GLN A 568 -1.67 -7.90 34.06
C GLN A 568 -2.81 -6.95 34.41
N ILE A 569 -3.72 -6.66 33.47
CA ILE A 569 -4.91 -5.83 33.73
C ILE A 569 -5.80 -6.45 34.82
N LEU A 570 -5.93 -7.78 34.89
CA LEU A 570 -6.67 -8.44 35.97
C LEU A 570 -5.97 -8.33 37.34
N ALA A 571 -4.64 -8.42 37.38
CA ALA A 571 -3.85 -8.17 38.59
C ALA A 571 -3.99 -6.72 39.07
N ASP A 572 -3.88 -5.75 38.16
CA ASP A 572 -4.05 -4.32 38.41
C ASP A 572 -5.44 -4.03 39.04
N ILE A 573 -6.50 -4.58 38.46
CA ILE A 573 -7.88 -4.43 38.98
C ILE A 573 -8.02 -5.09 40.36
N ALA A 574 -7.51 -6.31 40.54
CA ALA A 574 -7.56 -7.02 41.81
C ALA A 574 -6.85 -6.24 42.94
N SER A 575 -5.71 -5.63 42.61
CA SER A 575 -4.93 -4.75 43.51
C SER A 575 -5.71 -3.49 43.88
N GLY A 576 -6.29 -2.79 42.89
CA GLY A 576 -7.13 -1.59 43.13
C GLY A 576 -8.39 -1.87 43.96
N LEU A 577 -9.05 -3.00 43.72
CA LEU A 577 -10.21 -3.43 44.50
C LEU A 577 -9.83 -3.85 45.94
N LEU A 578 -8.72 -4.59 46.11
CA LEU A 578 -8.21 -4.97 47.43
C LEU A 578 -7.94 -3.72 48.29
N PHE A 579 -7.35 -2.68 47.72
CA PHE A 579 -7.13 -1.40 48.40
C PHE A 579 -8.44 -0.77 48.87
N LEU A 580 -9.43 -0.59 47.98
CA LEU A 580 -10.76 -0.05 48.34
C LEU A 580 -11.46 -0.89 49.44
N HIS A 581 -11.34 -2.22 49.37
CA HIS A 581 -11.97 -3.16 50.30
C HIS A 581 -11.25 -3.30 51.66
N THR A 582 -10.02 -2.79 51.80
CA THR A 582 -9.22 -2.87 53.05
C THR A 582 -9.04 -1.54 53.78
N LEU A 583 -9.40 -0.42 53.16
CA LEU A 583 -9.29 0.91 53.75
C LEU A 583 -10.22 1.15 54.96
N GLY A 584 -9.62 1.32 56.14
CA GLY A 584 -10.22 1.99 57.30
C GLY A 584 -11.40 1.25 57.96
N PRO A 585 -12.13 1.94 58.88
CA PRO A 585 -13.24 1.35 59.63
C PRO A 585 -14.53 1.18 58.81
N LYS A 586 -14.56 1.64 57.55
CA LYS A 586 -15.66 1.44 56.60
C LYS A 586 -15.06 1.16 55.21
N ARG A 587 -15.16 -0.09 54.75
CA ARG A 587 -14.72 -0.51 53.41
C ARG A 587 -15.38 0.35 52.33
N ILE A 588 -14.61 0.80 51.33
CA ILE A 588 -15.15 1.50 50.18
C ILE A 588 -15.61 0.45 49.16
N ILE A 589 -16.85 0.58 48.69
CA ILE A 589 -17.49 -0.34 47.74
C ILE A 589 -17.65 0.42 46.43
N HIS A 590 -17.27 -0.19 45.31
CA HIS A 590 -17.26 0.44 43.99
C HIS A 590 -18.66 0.50 43.36
N GLY A 591 -19.43 -0.59 43.43
CA GLY A 591 -20.84 -0.69 43.03
C GLY A 591 -21.15 -0.63 41.53
N ASN A 592 -20.27 -0.06 40.72
CA ASN A 592 -20.44 0.14 39.27
C ASN A 592 -19.21 -0.32 38.45
N LEU A 593 -18.63 -1.48 38.80
CA LEU A 593 -17.43 -2.00 38.14
C LEU A 593 -17.78 -2.65 36.79
N LYS A 594 -17.14 -2.22 35.70
CA LYS A 594 -17.39 -2.66 34.32
C LYS A 594 -16.26 -2.18 33.37
N PRO A 595 -16.07 -2.76 32.18
CA PRO A 595 -15.04 -2.34 31.21
C PRO A 595 -15.11 -0.88 30.73
N GLU A 596 -16.21 -0.17 30.95
CA GLU A 596 -16.33 1.27 30.69
C GLU A 596 -15.56 2.11 31.74
N ASN A 597 -15.48 1.62 32.98
CA ASN A 597 -14.93 2.29 34.16
C ASN A 597 -13.55 1.74 34.55
N LEU A 598 -12.93 1.03 33.62
CA LEU A 598 -11.59 0.47 33.71
C LEU A 598 -10.77 1.14 32.62
N LEU A 599 -9.92 2.09 33.00
CA LEU A 599 -9.17 2.93 32.08
C LEU A 599 -7.72 2.44 31.96
N LEU A 600 -7.11 2.62 30.78
CA LEU A 600 -5.72 2.27 30.53
C LEU A 600 -4.84 3.52 30.41
N ASP A 601 -3.67 3.48 31.04
CA ASP A 601 -2.62 4.48 30.87
C ASP A 601 -1.83 4.28 29.55
N SER A 602 -0.76 5.05 29.35
CA SER A 602 0.12 4.93 28.19
C SER A 602 1.00 3.66 28.18
N GLY A 603 1.08 2.92 29.29
CA GLY A 603 1.75 1.63 29.43
C GLY A 603 0.82 0.42 29.35
N ASN A 604 -0.48 0.62 29.10
CA ASN A 604 -1.55 -0.39 29.21
C ASN A 604 -1.74 -0.96 30.63
N ARG A 605 -1.34 -0.24 31.68
CA ARG A 605 -1.72 -0.54 33.07
C ARG A 605 -3.14 -0.05 33.32
N CYS A 606 -3.88 -0.78 34.16
CA CYS A 606 -5.28 -0.45 34.45
C CYS A 606 -5.41 0.43 35.69
N LYS A 607 -6.28 1.45 35.60
CA LYS A 607 -6.75 2.27 36.71
C LYS A 607 -8.29 2.26 36.76
N ILE A 608 -8.84 2.05 37.94
CA ILE A 608 -10.29 2.00 38.17
C ILE A 608 -10.84 3.44 38.35
N SER A 609 -11.86 3.81 37.56
CA SER A 609 -12.53 5.12 37.61
C SER A 609 -13.92 5.05 38.25
N ASP A 610 -14.54 6.19 38.54
CA ASP A 610 -15.91 6.32 39.07
C ASP A 610 -16.20 5.67 40.44
N TYR A 611 -15.19 5.21 41.18
CA TYR A 611 -15.34 4.71 42.57
C TYR A 611 -15.97 5.73 43.54
N ALA A 612 -15.98 7.01 43.17
CA ALA A 612 -16.69 8.09 43.87
C ALA A 612 -18.22 7.97 43.81
N ASP A 613 -18.79 7.39 42.75
CA ASP A 613 -20.21 7.54 42.42
C ASP A 613 -21.14 6.84 43.42
N HIS A 614 -20.71 5.69 43.94
CA HIS A 614 -21.41 4.99 45.01
C HIS A 614 -21.31 5.74 46.35
N MET A 615 -20.15 6.32 46.69
CA MET A 615 -19.98 7.11 47.92
C MET A 615 -20.83 8.39 47.92
N LEU A 616 -20.90 9.08 46.77
CA LEU A 616 -21.75 10.26 46.57
C LEU A 616 -23.27 9.95 46.64
N THR A 617 -23.67 8.67 46.59
CA THR A 617 -25.09 8.26 46.59
C THR A 617 -25.50 7.35 47.75
N ALA A 618 -24.56 6.87 48.58
CA ALA A 618 -24.81 5.90 49.66
C ALA A 618 -25.86 6.33 50.72
N ASN A 619 -26.13 7.64 50.86
CA ASN A 619 -27.17 8.18 51.74
C ASN A 619 -28.59 8.20 51.11
N GLN A 620 -28.74 7.77 49.84
CA GLN A 620 -30.03 7.58 49.19
C GLN A 620 -30.39 6.09 49.20
N THR A 621 -31.41 5.71 49.98
CA THR A 621 -31.98 4.35 49.91
C THR A 621 -32.38 4.02 48.47
N PHE A 622 -32.04 2.82 47.96
CA PHE A 622 -32.23 2.37 46.56
C PHE A 622 -33.70 2.39 46.07
N ARG A 623 -34.25 3.59 45.84
CA ARG A 623 -35.66 3.85 45.51
C ARG A 623 -35.85 5.00 44.51
N CYS A 624 -34.88 5.22 43.61
CA CYS A 624 -35.04 6.11 42.45
C CYS A 624 -35.36 5.30 41.18
N PRO A 625 -36.61 5.33 40.66
CA PRO A 625 -36.97 4.58 39.45
C PRO A 625 -36.23 5.04 38.18
N SER A 626 -35.72 6.28 38.18
CA SER A 626 -35.06 6.95 37.05
C SER A 626 -33.77 6.29 36.58
N PHE A 627 -33.02 5.60 37.45
CA PHE A 627 -31.83 4.84 37.05
C PHE A 627 -32.13 3.68 36.08
N ARG A 628 -33.42 3.31 35.93
CA ARG A 628 -33.90 2.28 35.01
C ARG A 628 -34.17 2.80 33.58
N GLY A 629 -33.98 4.09 33.30
CA GLY A 629 -34.43 4.74 32.06
C GLY A 629 -33.35 5.40 31.17
N CYS A 630 -32.10 5.50 31.59
CA CYS A 630 -31.07 6.29 30.87
C CYS A 630 -30.07 5.48 30.02
N THR A 631 -30.31 4.19 29.79
CA THR A 631 -29.66 3.41 28.74
C THR A 631 -30.66 3.07 27.64
N GLY A 632 -30.40 3.51 26.40
CA GLY A 632 -31.26 3.34 25.24
C GLY A 632 -31.30 1.91 24.66
N SER A 633 -31.36 0.89 25.51
CA SER A 633 -31.63 -0.50 25.12
C SER A 633 -32.14 -1.32 26.30
N THR A 634 -32.90 -2.37 26.01
CA THR A 634 -33.65 -3.16 27.00
C THR A 634 -32.72 -4.08 27.81
N GLY A 635 -32.60 -3.87 29.12
CA GLY A 635 -31.94 -4.84 30.00
C GLY A 635 -31.48 -4.27 31.35
N VAL A 636 -31.39 -5.16 32.35
CA VAL A 636 -30.57 -4.91 33.56
C VAL A 636 -29.10 -5.03 33.16
N SER A 637 -28.21 -4.20 33.73
CA SER A 637 -26.77 -4.31 33.49
C SER A 637 -26.27 -5.70 33.90
N LEU A 638 -25.66 -6.45 32.99
CA LEU A 638 -25.28 -7.85 33.24
C LEU A 638 -24.01 -8.00 34.11
N TYR A 639 -23.35 -6.89 34.44
CA TYR A 639 -22.34 -6.82 35.50
C TYR A 639 -22.93 -6.68 36.91
N THR A 640 -24.23 -6.40 37.04
CA THR A 640 -24.91 -6.27 38.34
C THR A 640 -25.02 -7.62 39.03
N ASP A 641 -24.49 -7.70 40.25
CA ASP A 641 -24.62 -8.83 41.16
C ASP A 641 -26.10 -9.28 41.32
N PRO A 642 -26.45 -10.55 40.99
CA PRO A 642 -27.80 -11.08 41.13
C PRO A 642 -28.33 -11.05 42.57
N GLU A 643 -27.48 -11.20 43.58
CA GLU A 643 -27.87 -11.07 44.98
C GLU A 643 -28.16 -9.61 45.34
N SER A 644 -27.34 -8.68 44.86
CA SER A 644 -27.59 -7.25 45.03
C SER A 644 -28.89 -6.81 44.34
N HIS A 645 -29.14 -7.30 43.12
CA HIS A 645 -30.39 -7.06 42.40
C HIS A 645 -31.63 -7.59 43.13
N ARG A 646 -31.50 -8.75 43.79
CA ARG A 646 -32.56 -9.39 44.58
C ARG A 646 -32.80 -8.71 45.94
N THR A 647 -31.75 -8.24 46.59
CA THR A 647 -31.81 -7.71 47.97
C THR A 647 -31.92 -6.19 48.06
N GLY A 648 -31.53 -5.47 47.00
CA GLY A 648 -31.41 -4.01 46.99
C GLY A 648 -30.19 -3.48 47.78
N ALA A 649 -29.28 -4.35 48.20
CA ALA A 649 -28.07 -3.98 48.93
C ALA A 649 -26.82 -4.23 48.09
N VAL A 650 -25.95 -3.22 47.92
CA VAL A 650 -24.65 -3.36 47.26
C VAL A 650 -23.59 -3.65 48.33
N SER A 651 -22.67 -4.57 48.04
CA SER A 651 -21.62 -4.99 48.98
C SER A 651 -20.26 -5.12 48.28
N HIS A 652 -19.19 -5.27 49.06
CA HIS A 652 -17.87 -5.58 48.49
C HIS A 652 -17.88 -6.91 47.68
N LYS A 653 -18.73 -7.89 48.04
CA LYS A 653 -18.95 -9.12 47.26
C LYS A 653 -19.69 -8.89 45.94
N SER A 654 -20.35 -7.74 45.77
CA SER A 654 -20.96 -7.33 44.50
C SER A 654 -19.88 -6.85 43.51
N ASP A 655 -18.85 -6.14 43.99
CA ASP A 655 -17.67 -5.80 43.19
C ASP A 655 -16.93 -7.07 42.74
N ILE A 656 -16.84 -8.11 43.60
CA ILE A 656 -16.25 -9.41 43.25
C ILE A 656 -17.02 -10.07 42.09
N TYR A 657 -18.35 -10.03 42.08
CA TYR A 657 -19.14 -10.55 40.96
C TYR A 657 -18.85 -9.82 39.66
N SER A 658 -18.83 -8.48 39.70
CA SER A 658 -18.49 -7.66 38.53
C SER A 658 -17.05 -7.90 38.04
N PHE A 659 -16.10 -8.14 38.95
CA PHE A 659 -14.73 -8.53 38.62
C PHE A 659 -14.67 -9.92 37.95
N GLY A 660 -15.45 -10.89 38.44
CA GLY A 660 -15.64 -12.20 37.79
C GLY A 660 -16.10 -12.07 36.34
N MET A 661 -17.10 -11.22 36.09
CA MET A 661 -17.59 -10.95 34.73
C MET A 661 -16.49 -10.35 33.83
N VAL A 662 -15.63 -9.47 34.37
CA VAL A 662 -14.49 -8.89 33.63
C VAL A 662 -13.40 -9.95 33.35
N ILE A 663 -13.10 -10.85 34.30
CA ILE A 663 -12.18 -11.99 34.06
C ILE A 663 -12.68 -12.83 32.89
N LEU A 664 -13.95 -13.28 32.95
CA LEU A 664 -14.52 -14.14 31.92
C LEU A 664 -14.56 -13.46 30.54
N GLN A 665 -14.78 -12.15 30.47
CA GLN A 665 -14.71 -11.40 29.22
C GLN A 665 -13.29 -11.26 28.68
N LEU A 666 -12.30 -10.95 29.54
CA LEU A 666 -10.91 -10.82 29.10
C LEU A 666 -10.32 -12.13 28.60
N VAL A 667 -10.70 -13.27 29.19
CA VAL A 667 -10.26 -14.59 28.72
C VAL A 667 -10.95 -15.01 27.41
N THR A 668 -12.24 -14.71 27.24
CA THR A 668 -13.04 -15.25 26.12
C THR A 668 -13.26 -14.31 24.93
N GLY A 669 -13.08 -12.99 25.11
CA GLY A 669 -13.41 -11.97 24.11
C GLY A 669 -14.91 -11.84 23.82
N LYS A 670 -15.77 -12.58 24.54
CA LYS A 670 -17.21 -12.66 24.28
C LYS A 670 -17.97 -11.59 25.06
N THR A 671 -19.13 -11.21 24.54
CA THR A 671 -20.04 -10.29 25.23
C THR A 671 -20.74 -10.98 26.40
N GLN A 672 -21.21 -10.16 27.34
CA GLN A 672 -21.90 -10.55 28.59
C GLN A 672 -23.13 -11.50 28.48
N GLY A 673 -23.65 -11.78 27.29
CA GLY A 673 -24.91 -12.53 27.11
C GLY A 673 -24.77 -14.03 27.34
N GLY A 674 -25.15 -14.52 28.52
CA GLY A 674 -25.13 -15.95 28.86
C GLY A 674 -23.74 -16.53 29.19
N LEU A 675 -22.72 -15.67 29.23
CA LEU A 675 -21.30 -16.01 29.31
C LEU A 675 -20.96 -17.01 30.43
N VAL A 676 -21.42 -16.78 31.66
CA VAL A 676 -21.14 -17.65 32.83
C VAL A 676 -21.62 -19.09 32.58
N GLY A 677 -22.78 -19.27 31.93
CA GLY A 677 -23.33 -20.58 31.62
C GLY A 677 -22.61 -21.28 30.46
N GLU A 678 -22.14 -20.54 29.46
CA GLU A 678 -21.31 -21.09 28.39
C GLU A 678 -19.94 -21.53 28.93
N VAL A 679 -19.27 -20.69 29.73
CA VAL A 679 -17.96 -20.98 30.31
C VAL A 679 -18.03 -22.17 31.27
N ARG A 680 -19.03 -22.20 32.18
CA ARG A 680 -19.22 -23.33 33.11
C ARG A 680 -19.43 -24.64 32.35
N ARG A 681 -20.20 -24.63 31.26
CA ARG A 681 -20.38 -25.80 30.37
C ARG A 681 -19.09 -26.17 29.64
N ALA A 682 -18.29 -25.21 29.17
CA ALA A 682 -17.01 -25.50 28.50
C ALA A 682 -16.00 -26.15 29.47
N LEU A 683 -15.88 -25.61 30.68
CA LEU A 683 -15.04 -26.16 31.75
C LEU A 683 -15.46 -27.59 32.12
N SER A 684 -16.76 -27.81 32.40
CA SER A 684 -17.28 -29.14 32.76
C SER A 684 -17.08 -30.22 31.67
N ASN A 685 -16.93 -29.81 30.41
CA ASN A 685 -16.63 -30.72 29.29
C ASN A 685 -15.12 -30.83 28.97
N GLY A 686 -14.24 -30.20 29.75
CA GLY A 686 -12.79 -30.17 29.51
C GLY A 686 -12.37 -29.30 28.31
N LYS A 687 -13.26 -28.46 27.76
CA LYS A 687 -13.08 -27.73 26.49
C LYS A 687 -12.71 -26.26 26.68
N VAL A 688 -11.94 -25.93 27.72
CA VAL A 688 -11.52 -24.54 28.03
C VAL A 688 -10.85 -23.85 26.84
N ALA A 689 -9.98 -24.55 26.09
CA ALA A 689 -9.35 -24.01 24.87
C ALA A 689 -10.37 -23.50 23.82
N SER A 690 -11.58 -24.06 23.76
CA SER A 690 -12.59 -23.69 22.74
C SER A 690 -13.35 -22.39 23.03
N ILE A 691 -13.16 -21.80 24.23
CA ILE A 691 -13.79 -20.52 24.60
C ILE A 691 -12.82 -19.34 24.67
N LEU A 692 -11.51 -19.57 24.48
CA LEU A 692 -10.48 -18.53 24.61
C LEU A 692 -10.50 -17.54 23.44
N ASP A 693 -10.12 -16.29 23.72
CA ASP A 693 -10.00 -15.26 22.69
C ASP A 693 -8.73 -15.46 21.85
N LEU A 694 -8.91 -15.93 20.61
CA LEU A 694 -7.83 -16.09 19.63
C LEU A 694 -7.12 -14.76 19.29
N SER A 695 -7.77 -13.60 19.49
CA SER A 695 -7.14 -12.28 19.27
C SER A 695 -6.15 -11.88 20.37
N ALA A 696 -6.09 -12.62 21.47
CA ALA A 696 -5.12 -12.45 22.55
C ALA A 696 -3.80 -13.22 22.32
N GLY A 697 -3.74 -14.04 21.28
CA GLY A 697 -2.65 -15.00 21.04
C GLY A 697 -2.82 -16.31 21.82
N GLU A 698 -1.76 -17.11 21.86
CA GLU A 698 -1.76 -18.42 22.53
C GLU A 698 -1.62 -18.24 24.05
N TRP A 699 -2.74 -18.42 24.77
CA TRP A 699 -2.76 -18.45 26.23
C TRP A 699 -2.08 -19.71 26.76
N SER A 700 -1.34 -19.60 27.86
CA SER A 700 -0.97 -20.79 28.64
C SER A 700 -2.23 -21.52 29.13
N GLY A 701 -2.25 -22.85 29.01
CA GLY A 701 -3.36 -23.71 29.41
C GLY A 701 -3.62 -23.64 30.92
N TYR A 702 -2.56 -23.55 31.73
CA TYR A 702 -2.67 -23.37 33.18
C TYR A 702 -3.30 -22.02 33.53
N VAL A 703 -2.74 -20.92 32.99
CA VAL A 703 -3.22 -19.55 33.27
C VAL A 703 -4.67 -19.35 32.81
N ALA A 704 -5.01 -19.80 31.60
CA ALA A 704 -6.36 -19.72 31.06
C ALA A 704 -7.38 -20.49 31.93
N ARG A 705 -7.04 -21.71 32.35
CA ARG A 705 -7.89 -22.50 33.25
C ARG A 705 -8.06 -21.84 34.61
N ARG A 706 -6.96 -21.42 35.24
CA ARG A 706 -6.98 -20.80 36.57
C ARG A 706 -7.79 -19.49 36.60
N LEU A 707 -7.69 -18.67 35.56
CA LEU A 707 -8.51 -17.47 35.40
C LEU A 707 -9.99 -17.81 35.14
N VAL A 708 -10.31 -18.85 34.35
CA VAL A 708 -11.69 -19.33 34.17
C VAL A 708 -12.30 -19.82 35.48
N ASP A 709 -11.56 -20.63 36.25
CA ASP A 709 -12.00 -21.16 37.54
C ASP A 709 -12.27 -20.02 38.55
N LEU A 710 -11.35 -19.05 38.66
CA LEU A 710 -11.52 -17.86 39.49
C LEU A 710 -12.69 -17.00 39.03
N GLY A 711 -12.83 -16.76 37.73
CA GLY A 711 -13.92 -15.97 37.16
C GLY A 711 -15.29 -16.58 37.45
N LEU A 712 -15.42 -17.92 37.37
CA LEU A 712 -16.65 -18.63 37.73
C LEU A 712 -16.95 -18.56 39.23
N GLN A 713 -15.94 -18.71 40.10
CA GLN A 713 -16.10 -18.59 41.56
C GLN A 713 -16.53 -17.17 41.96
N CYS A 714 -15.96 -16.14 41.33
CA CYS A 714 -16.39 -14.75 41.48
C CYS A 714 -17.85 -14.54 41.01
N CYS A 715 -18.28 -15.23 39.95
CA CYS A 715 -19.63 -15.13 39.39
C CYS A 715 -20.69 -16.00 40.09
N GLU A 716 -20.44 -16.58 41.26
CA GLU A 716 -21.46 -17.38 41.95
C GLU A 716 -22.67 -16.56 42.42
N LEU A 717 -23.85 -17.20 42.44
CA LEU A 717 -25.12 -16.55 42.74
C LEU A 717 -25.25 -16.12 44.21
N ASN A 718 -24.58 -16.84 45.12
CA ASN A 718 -24.50 -16.53 46.54
C ASN A 718 -23.22 -15.75 46.83
N GLY A 719 -23.33 -14.51 47.34
CA GLY A 719 -22.17 -13.66 47.66
C GLY A 719 -21.25 -14.24 48.74
N ARG A 720 -21.71 -15.24 49.51
CA ARG A 720 -20.90 -15.96 50.51
C ARG A 720 -19.96 -17.01 49.91
N GLU A 721 -20.30 -17.55 48.74
CA GLU A 721 -19.50 -18.57 48.04
C GLU A 721 -18.40 -17.96 47.17
N ARG A 722 -18.55 -16.67 46.80
CA ARG A 722 -17.51 -15.90 46.10
C ARG A 722 -16.26 -15.75 46.96
N PRO A 723 -15.05 -15.77 46.37
CA PRO A 723 -13.79 -15.61 47.11
C PRO A 723 -13.68 -14.24 47.79
N GLU A 724 -12.70 -14.09 48.67
CA GLU A 724 -12.23 -12.77 49.11
C GLU A 724 -10.97 -12.40 48.33
N LEU A 725 -10.88 -11.14 47.89
CA LEU A 725 -9.61 -10.59 47.44
C LEU A 725 -8.67 -10.55 48.64
N THR A 726 -7.57 -11.29 48.53
CA THR A 726 -6.53 -11.41 49.54
C THR A 726 -5.19 -10.99 48.94
N PRO A 727 -4.22 -10.51 49.75
CA PRO A 727 -2.88 -10.18 49.25
C PRO A 727 -2.18 -11.37 48.56
N SER A 728 -2.49 -12.59 48.96
CA SER A 728 -2.04 -13.83 48.30
C SER A 728 -2.65 -14.02 46.92
N LEU A 729 -3.96 -13.79 46.74
CA LEU A 729 -4.62 -13.90 45.43
C LEU A 729 -4.21 -12.79 44.47
N VAL A 730 -4.00 -11.56 44.96
CA VAL A 730 -3.46 -10.46 44.13
C VAL A 730 -2.05 -10.82 43.66
N LYS A 731 -1.16 -11.29 44.56
CA LYS A 731 0.17 -11.77 44.18
C LYS A 731 0.13 -12.93 43.20
N GLU A 732 -0.81 -13.86 43.34
CA GLU A 732 -0.97 -14.97 42.38
C GLU A 732 -1.23 -14.41 40.96
N LEU A 733 -2.18 -13.48 40.83
CA LEU A 733 -2.50 -12.82 39.56
C LEU A 733 -1.32 -12.00 39.01
N GLU A 734 -0.57 -11.30 39.87
CA GLU A 734 0.64 -10.53 39.48
C GLU A 734 1.74 -11.42 38.87
N HIS A 735 1.82 -12.69 39.25
CA HIS A 735 2.83 -13.61 38.71
C HIS A 735 2.38 -14.32 37.41
N MET A 736 1.07 -14.42 37.13
CA MET A 736 0.55 -15.14 35.95
C MET A 736 1.12 -14.68 34.57
N PRO A 737 1.38 -13.39 34.30
CA PRO A 737 2.01 -12.97 33.03
C PRO A 737 3.44 -13.50 32.83
N PHE A 738 4.11 -13.87 33.93
CA PHE A 738 5.49 -14.34 33.99
C PHE A 738 5.61 -15.86 34.10
N LEU A 739 4.47 -16.58 34.23
CA LEU A 739 4.44 -18.03 34.09
C LEU A 739 4.66 -18.37 32.61
N GLU A 740 5.93 -18.60 32.24
CA GLU A 740 6.27 -19.14 30.94
C GLU A 740 5.93 -20.63 30.92
N GLU A 741 5.14 -21.02 29.93
CA GLU A 741 4.84 -22.42 29.68
C GLU A 741 6.11 -23.10 29.20
N GLN A 742 6.55 -24.17 29.88
CA GLN A 742 7.75 -24.90 29.46
C GLN A 742 7.48 -25.59 28.13
N THR A 743 7.83 -24.90 27.03
CA THR A 743 7.83 -25.49 25.70
C THR A 743 8.80 -26.67 25.68
N VAL A 744 8.44 -27.75 24.99
CA VAL A 744 9.30 -28.94 24.89
C VAL A 744 10.65 -28.51 24.31
N PRO A 745 11.78 -28.67 25.03
CA PRO A 745 13.09 -28.38 24.47
C PRO A 745 13.29 -29.20 23.19
N SER A 746 13.69 -28.55 22.09
CA SER A 746 13.67 -29.16 20.75
C SER A 746 14.55 -30.43 20.64
N PHE A 747 15.57 -30.56 21.50
CA PHE A 747 16.42 -31.75 21.61
C PHE A 747 15.77 -32.94 22.34
N PHE A 748 14.58 -32.78 22.93
CA PHE A 748 13.76 -33.90 23.41
C PHE A 748 12.82 -34.46 22.34
N LEU A 749 12.65 -33.77 21.20
CA LEU A 749 11.78 -34.19 20.12
C LEU A 749 12.52 -35.06 19.10
N CYS A 750 11.90 -36.15 18.66
CA CYS A 750 12.44 -36.99 17.60
C CYS A 750 12.46 -36.21 16.26
N PRO A 751 13.58 -36.17 15.51
CA PRO A 751 13.63 -35.49 14.22
C PRO A 751 12.66 -36.03 13.16
N ILE A 752 12.28 -37.32 13.25
CA ILE A 752 11.34 -37.98 12.34
C ILE A 752 9.89 -37.71 12.75
N LEU A 753 9.50 -38.09 13.97
CA LEU A 753 8.11 -38.01 14.44
C LEU A 753 7.68 -36.60 14.88
N ARG A 754 8.62 -35.78 15.34
CA ARG A 754 8.40 -34.50 16.05
C ARG A 754 7.65 -34.62 17.37
N GLU A 755 7.63 -35.82 17.94
CA GLU A 755 7.10 -36.16 19.26
C GLU A 755 8.24 -36.37 20.28
N ILE A 756 7.93 -36.36 21.57
CA ILE A 756 8.93 -36.56 22.65
C ILE A 756 9.51 -37.98 22.56
N MET A 757 10.84 -38.11 22.59
CA MET A 757 11.49 -39.42 22.54
C MET A 757 11.28 -40.22 23.83
N HIS A 758 10.78 -41.44 23.70
CA HIS A 758 10.64 -42.44 24.75
C HIS A 758 11.84 -43.39 24.79
N ASP A 759 12.34 -43.84 23.63
CA ASP A 759 13.64 -44.50 23.49
C ASP A 759 14.58 -43.66 22.59
N PRO A 760 15.23 -42.61 23.15
CA PRO A 760 16.23 -41.85 22.41
C PRO A 760 17.48 -42.70 22.13
N GLN A 761 17.75 -42.95 20.85
CA GLN A 761 18.87 -43.72 20.31
C GLN A 761 19.76 -42.83 19.44
N VAL A 762 21.08 -42.82 19.70
CA VAL A 762 22.08 -42.11 18.88
C VAL A 762 22.42 -42.94 17.65
N ALA A 763 22.36 -42.32 16.47
CA ALA A 763 22.76 -42.90 15.20
C ALA A 763 24.22 -42.56 14.83
N ALA A 764 24.74 -43.23 13.80
CA ALA A 764 26.13 -43.08 13.36
C ALA A 764 26.51 -41.67 12.82
N ASP A 765 25.53 -40.79 12.58
CA ASP A 765 25.75 -39.38 12.20
C ASP A 765 25.72 -38.41 13.41
N GLY A 766 25.61 -38.93 14.63
CA GLY A 766 25.60 -38.17 15.89
C GLY A 766 24.24 -37.61 16.29
N PHE A 767 23.20 -37.74 15.46
CA PHE A 767 21.85 -37.32 15.84
C PHE A 767 21.16 -38.38 16.71
N THR A 768 20.28 -37.93 17.61
CA THR A 768 19.44 -38.80 18.44
C THR A 768 18.02 -38.86 17.86
N TYR A 769 17.45 -40.06 17.81
CA TYR A 769 16.14 -40.35 17.23
C TYR A 769 15.32 -41.23 18.18
N GLU A 770 14.02 -41.33 17.95
CA GLU A 770 13.21 -42.38 18.57
C GLU A 770 13.61 -43.74 17.95
N GLY A 771 13.87 -44.73 18.80
CA GLY A 771 14.47 -46.01 18.43
C GLY A 771 13.61 -46.81 17.45
N GLU A 772 12.28 -46.79 17.64
CA GLU A 772 11.34 -47.42 16.71
C GLU A 772 11.22 -46.63 15.39
N ALA A 773 11.22 -45.29 15.44
CA ALA A 773 11.07 -44.45 14.26
C ALA A 773 12.27 -44.56 13.30
N LEU A 774 13.50 -44.57 13.82
CA LEU A 774 14.70 -44.75 12.99
C LEU A 774 14.84 -46.19 12.50
N ARG A 775 14.44 -47.19 13.29
CA ARG A 775 14.40 -48.58 12.84
C ARG A 775 13.41 -48.75 11.68
N GLY A 776 12.18 -48.25 11.83
CA GLY A 776 11.17 -48.25 10.76
C GLY A 776 11.61 -47.48 9.51
N TRP A 777 12.37 -46.38 9.67
CA TRP A 777 12.96 -45.66 8.53
C TRP A 777 13.93 -46.55 7.72
N LEU A 778 14.85 -47.24 8.40
CA LEU A 778 15.80 -48.16 7.77
C LEU A 778 15.10 -49.39 7.16
N GLU A 779 14.10 -49.96 7.86
CA GLU A 779 13.33 -51.13 7.41
C GLU A 779 12.45 -50.84 6.19
N ASN A 780 12.02 -49.60 5.98
CA ASN A 780 11.36 -49.14 4.75
C ASN A 780 12.32 -48.94 3.56
N GLY A 781 13.59 -49.34 3.67
CA GLY A 781 14.57 -49.35 2.59
C GLY A 781 15.35 -48.04 2.41
N HIS A 782 15.27 -47.11 3.37
CA HIS A 782 16.10 -45.90 3.34
C HIS A 782 17.50 -46.18 3.92
N GLU A 783 18.54 -46.10 3.09
CA GLU A 783 19.93 -46.27 3.56
C GLU A 783 20.55 -44.99 4.17
N THR A 784 19.89 -43.84 4.10
CA THR A 784 20.46 -42.53 4.51
C THR A 784 19.76 -41.91 5.72
N SER A 785 20.50 -41.06 6.45
CA SER A 785 19.98 -40.30 7.60
C SER A 785 18.87 -39.31 7.21
N PRO A 786 17.77 -39.23 7.97
CA PRO A 786 16.75 -38.17 7.82
C PRO A 786 17.27 -36.74 8.01
N MET A 787 18.41 -36.56 8.69
CA MET A 787 18.93 -35.22 9.07
C MET A 787 20.16 -34.81 8.25
N THR A 788 21.05 -35.75 7.95
CA THR A 788 22.32 -35.47 7.26
C THR A 788 22.37 -36.02 5.83
N ASN A 789 21.42 -36.88 5.44
CA ASN A 789 21.41 -37.65 4.19
C ASN A 789 22.70 -38.47 3.93
N LEU A 790 23.52 -38.69 4.96
CA LEU A 790 24.67 -39.59 4.92
C LEU A 790 24.21 -41.05 5.07
N LYS A 791 24.94 -42.00 4.48
CA LYS A 791 24.59 -43.43 4.58
C LYS A 791 24.77 -43.94 6.01
N LEU A 792 23.69 -44.44 6.61
CA LEU A 792 23.70 -45.03 7.96
C LEU A 792 23.97 -46.53 7.88
N SER A 793 24.85 -47.03 8.74
CA SER A 793 25.07 -48.47 8.93
C SER A 793 24.00 -49.02 9.91
N PRO A 794 23.16 -49.99 9.54
CA PRO A 794 21.97 -50.35 10.33
C PRO A 794 22.19 -50.98 11.73
N LEU A 795 23.43 -51.15 12.17
CA LEU A 795 23.80 -52.04 13.29
C LEU A 795 24.27 -51.33 14.57
N ASN A 796 24.62 -50.05 14.51
CA ASN A 796 25.16 -49.30 15.65
C ASN A 796 24.22 -48.17 16.10
N LEU A 797 23.08 -48.54 16.70
CA LEU A 797 22.28 -47.60 17.51
C LEU A 797 22.75 -47.65 18.96
N THR A 798 23.07 -46.49 19.55
CA THR A 798 23.58 -46.40 20.93
C THR A 798 22.54 -45.72 21.83
N PRO A 799 22.03 -46.36 22.89
CA PRO A 799 20.99 -45.77 23.74
C PRO A 799 21.46 -44.50 24.44
N ASN A 800 20.76 -43.38 24.22
CA ASN A 800 21.06 -42.10 24.84
C ASN A 800 20.44 -42.02 26.26
N HIS A 801 20.99 -42.81 27.19
CA HIS A 801 20.50 -42.88 28.57
C HIS A 801 20.45 -41.51 29.26
N SER A 802 21.43 -40.64 29.00
CA SER A 802 21.48 -39.28 29.53
C SER A 802 20.30 -38.43 29.07
N LEU A 803 19.97 -38.46 27.77
CA LEU A 803 18.80 -37.75 27.23
C LEU A 803 17.50 -38.37 27.72
N ARG A 804 17.42 -39.71 27.83
CA ARG A 804 16.23 -40.39 28.36
C ARG A 804 15.94 -39.98 29.80
N LEU A 805 16.97 -39.88 30.64
CA LEU A 805 16.84 -39.40 32.02
C LEU A 805 16.44 -37.92 32.08
N ALA A 806 17.02 -37.06 31.23
CA ALA A 806 16.63 -35.64 31.16
C ALA A 806 15.17 -35.45 30.71
N ILE A 807 14.69 -36.24 29.75
CA ILE A 807 13.28 -36.27 29.32
C ILE A 807 12.38 -36.76 30.46
N GLN A 808 12.78 -37.81 31.17
CA GLN A 808 12.01 -38.37 32.28
C GLN A 808 11.89 -37.40 33.46
N ASP A 809 12.98 -36.73 33.84
CA ASP A 809 12.98 -35.69 34.87
C ASP A 809 12.13 -34.48 34.45
N TRP A 810 12.24 -34.02 33.21
CA TRP A 810 11.41 -32.93 32.69
C TRP A 810 9.91 -33.28 32.69
N VAL A 811 9.54 -34.50 32.24
CA VAL A 811 8.16 -35.01 32.28
C VAL A 811 7.67 -35.24 33.72
N ALA A 812 8.55 -35.57 34.67
CA ALA A 812 8.20 -35.67 36.09
C ALA A 812 7.93 -34.28 36.70
N ASN A 813 8.79 -33.30 36.43
CA ASN A 813 8.60 -31.92 36.87
C ASN A 813 7.30 -31.31 36.32
N LEU A 814 6.98 -31.54 35.03
CA LEU A 814 5.68 -31.12 34.46
C LEU A 814 4.48 -31.67 35.25
N LYS A 815 4.51 -32.95 35.64
CA LYS A 815 3.44 -33.61 36.43
C LYS A 815 3.33 -33.13 37.88
N ILE A 816 4.32 -32.40 38.38
CA ILE A 816 4.29 -31.73 39.70
C ILE A 816 3.68 -30.32 39.57
N THR A 817 3.66 -29.75 38.36
CA THR A 817 3.10 -28.43 38.04
C THR A 817 1.72 -28.43 37.37
N SER A 818 1.13 -29.60 37.11
CA SER A 818 -0.12 -29.79 36.33
C SER A 818 -1.33 -30.24 37.15
#